data_AF-A0AAV1N6S9-F1
#
_entry.id   AF-A0AAV1N6S9-F1
#
_cell.length_a   1.000
_cell.length_b   1.000
_cell.length_c   1.000
_cell.angle_alpha   90.00
_cell.angle_beta   90.00
_cell.angle_gamma   90.00
#
_symmetry.space_group_name_H-M   'P 1'
#
loop_
_entity.id
_entity.type
_entity.pdbx_description
1 polymer ?
#
loop_
_entity_poly.entity_id
_entity_poly.type
_entity_poly.pdbx_seq_one_letter_code
_entity_poly.pdbx_strand_id
1 'polypeptide(L)'
;MEDDKQNTVWENLIEDFRPRLRKLIVVEQVLDHVYFIKDDQKDKIRQKARTEGDTVAANLLIDAVIKKPHEQGWFTAFIVALKQAGCLLAADYVQAKLPEPEEEAENDYCVQLIHLLYPSLIDMQTDAVCLHCQGDELLTQEDADIVNTESKNRGSRNGARELLRRIVRNRPGWFSKFLNILRVTEHKDLYQLTGGSPESDMQDEPSGSSSASKESTARVEGSSTPESKDTSMTTEETTDLYNGENSDSKQLPNSSEPSQPDGTDSVAAAGGSEKADIVLRDYQMEVARPALEGKNIIICLPTGSGKTRVAVYITKKHLDCRRTAGQSGKVVILVNKIPLVEQHYSAEFLPFLKHTSKVERVSGDSQLKISFTEIVKKNDVIICTAQILENYLERSNKGDDEGVDLKDLTLIVIDECHHTQKGGVYNHIMMRYLKQKHKNKRLKKEQKTPVPLPQILGLTASPGVGGATKMDKAEDHILRICANLDASKIMTRSLGKHKKEIDKIIVTVEDRKEDPFGDVIKKIMNAIHTHAELFPTCELGSQNYEQWVVQKERTAAKEEDQKVRVCAEHLRQYSEGLQLSNTIRMCDAFSFLNKYHEEEKKRKTTPDDEIAIQITDTERFLLKLFDENKEELKKLAENPEYENDSLSKLRAKILHEFSSRDQARGIIFTKTRRSAIALSQWVQENPKFADIGVKAAHVIGGGDQSVVKPMTAAEQRDVLSKFGTGDVNLLIATTVAEEGLDIPACNFVIRYGLVTNEIAMIQAQGRGRAEDSSYTLVEVKGSGVAERECVNEYRTKMMHKAIDKIRALNHADYDRKITEFQIQAIMEEKVRMIKQKQKDMKSENPSELKFSCRGCSKDVCSGEDIQIIENMHRVNVSSEFSQLFIQRENTSLQERLLDYETNGFIACKECGQRWGSMMLYRGIECPCLHVKNFVVATNGKKISKCTKWSELAVKFSAFDYAEHASRMAESSDDEEETE
;
A
#
# COMPACT_ATOMS: atom_id res chain seq x y z
N MET A 1 40.05 -50.94 -2.33
CA MET A 1 40.04 -50.10 -3.55
C MET A 1 38.66 -49.99 -4.18
N GLU A 2 37.83 -51.05 -4.19
CA GLU A 2 36.43 -50.96 -4.65
C GLU A 2 35.51 -50.24 -3.62
N ASP A 3 35.63 -50.54 -2.32
CA ASP A 3 34.84 -49.87 -1.27
C ASP A 3 35.09 -48.35 -1.18
N ASP A 4 36.33 -47.90 -1.40
CA ASP A 4 36.69 -46.47 -1.37
C ASP A 4 36.08 -45.69 -2.54
N LYS A 5 35.99 -46.32 -3.72
CA LYS A 5 35.32 -45.73 -4.88
C LYS A 5 33.81 -45.64 -4.66
N GLN A 6 33.21 -46.67 -4.06
CA GLN A 6 31.77 -46.68 -3.76
C GLN A 6 31.39 -45.67 -2.68
N ASN A 7 32.19 -45.52 -1.62
CA ASN A 7 32.01 -44.49 -0.60
C ASN A 7 32.12 -43.08 -1.19
N THR A 8 33.06 -42.85 -2.11
CA THR A 8 33.20 -41.56 -2.80
C THR A 8 31.96 -41.22 -3.64
N VAL A 9 31.34 -42.22 -4.29
CA VAL A 9 30.08 -42.02 -5.04
C VAL A 9 28.92 -41.66 -4.09
N TRP A 10 28.85 -42.29 -2.93
CA TRP A 10 27.82 -41.99 -1.92
C TRP A 10 28.02 -40.62 -1.26
N GLU A 11 29.26 -40.22 -1.00
CA GLU A 11 29.62 -38.87 -0.53
C GLU A 11 29.13 -37.81 -1.52
N ASN A 12 29.50 -37.95 -2.80
CA ASN A 12 29.12 -37.01 -3.85
C ASN A 12 27.59 -36.93 -4.00
N LEU A 13 26.89 -38.06 -3.92
CA LEU A 13 25.42 -38.07 -4.01
C LEU A 13 24.75 -37.30 -2.87
N ILE A 14 25.26 -37.42 -1.64
CA ILE A 14 24.73 -36.68 -0.48
C ILE A 14 25.08 -35.18 -0.61
N GLU A 15 26.26 -34.85 -1.10
CA GLU A 15 26.69 -33.47 -1.36
C GLU A 15 25.86 -32.78 -2.45
N ASP A 16 25.65 -33.45 -3.58
CA ASP A 16 24.88 -32.93 -4.72
C ASP A 16 23.44 -32.56 -4.31
N PHE A 17 22.84 -33.35 -3.40
CA PHE A 17 21.49 -33.10 -2.88
C PHE A 17 21.46 -32.39 -1.52
N ARG A 18 22.59 -31.94 -0.97
CA ARG A 18 22.68 -31.25 0.32
C ARG A 18 21.68 -30.09 0.47
N PRO A 19 21.48 -29.20 -0.52
CA PRO A 19 20.52 -28.09 -0.41
C PRO A 19 19.06 -28.54 -0.24
N ARG A 20 18.71 -29.73 -0.75
CA ARG A 20 17.39 -30.35 -0.59
C ARG A 20 17.29 -31.11 0.72
N LEU A 21 18.30 -31.94 1.03
CA LEU A 21 18.34 -32.74 2.25
C LEU A 21 18.22 -31.88 3.52
N ARG A 22 18.88 -30.71 3.57
CA ARG A 22 18.77 -29.79 4.71
C ARG A 22 17.35 -29.27 4.99
N LYS A 23 16.46 -29.27 3.98
CA LYS A 23 15.05 -28.84 4.14
C LYS A 23 14.13 -29.98 4.54
N LEU A 24 14.53 -31.23 4.25
CA LEU A 24 13.71 -32.42 4.42
C LEU A 24 14.04 -33.21 5.70
N ILE A 25 15.24 -33.02 6.27
CA ILE A 25 15.72 -33.76 7.45
C ILE A 25 15.21 -33.14 8.76
N VAL A 26 14.67 -33.99 9.63
CA VAL A 26 14.38 -33.66 11.04
C VAL A 26 15.52 -34.16 11.91
N VAL A 27 16.37 -33.23 12.33
CA VAL A 27 17.70 -33.54 12.87
C VAL A 27 17.64 -34.33 14.17
N GLU A 28 16.79 -33.92 15.12
CA GLU A 28 16.68 -34.61 16.42
C GLU A 28 16.22 -36.07 16.25
N GLN A 29 15.22 -36.33 15.42
CA GLN A 29 14.68 -37.68 15.18
C GLN A 29 15.68 -38.57 14.42
N VAL A 30 16.39 -38.03 13.42
CA VAL A 30 17.40 -38.80 12.68
C VAL A 30 18.59 -39.15 13.57
N LEU A 31 19.03 -38.23 14.44
CA LEU A 31 20.15 -38.47 15.37
C LEU A 31 19.91 -39.63 16.34
N ASP A 32 18.66 -39.89 16.71
CA ASP A 32 18.29 -41.00 17.61
C ASP A 32 18.48 -42.36 16.94
N HIS A 33 18.44 -42.43 15.60
CA HIS A 33 18.57 -43.65 14.82
C HIS A 33 19.95 -43.84 14.16
N VAL A 34 20.79 -42.80 14.11
CA VAL A 34 22.16 -42.90 13.56
C VAL A 34 23.13 -43.37 14.64
N TYR A 35 23.56 -44.64 14.62
CA TYR A 35 24.41 -45.22 15.66
C TYR A 35 25.91 -44.90 15.54
N PHE A 36 26.38 -44.53 14.34
CA PHE A 36 27.82 -44.35 14.05
C PHE A 36 28.34 -42.93 14.32
N ILE A 37 27.46 -41.99 14.67
CA ILE A 37 27.85 -40.65 15.14
C ILE A 37 28.04 -40.70 16.66
N LYS A 38 29.17 -40.17 17.15
CA LYS A 38 29.49 -40.15 18.58
C LYS A 38 28.56 -39.22 19.36
N ASP A 39 28.26 -39.57 20.61
CA ASP A 39 27.32 -38.83 21.47
C ASP A 39 27.72 -37.36 21.68
N ASP A 40 29.01 -37.05 21.76
CA ASP A 40 29.52 -35.68 21.88
C ASP A 40 29.22 -34.82 20.63
N GLN A 41 29.21 -35.43 19.45
CA GLN A 41 28.80 -34.78 18.22
C GLN A 41 27.28 -34.69 18.11
N LYS A 42 26.54 -35.73 18.54
CA LYS A 42 25.07 -35.68 18.59
C LYS A 42 24.58 -34.54 19.46
N ASP A 43 25.19 -34.34 20.63
CA ASP A 43 24.80 -33.28 21.56
C ASP A 43 25.08 -31.88 21.00
N LYS A 44 26.20 -31.70 20.28
CA LYS A 44 26.48 -30.44 19.56
C LYS A 44 25.45 -30.16 18.46
N ILE A 45 25.08 -31.18 17.69
CA ILE A 45 24.09 -31.03 16.62
C ILE A 45 22.70 -30.73 17.22
N ARG A 46 22.31 -31.41 18.31
CA ARG A 46 21.06 -31.11 19.05
C ARG A 46 21.05 -29.70 19.61
N GLN A 47 22.17 -29.25 20.19
CA GLN A 47 22.28 -27.87 20.68
C GLN A 47 22.07 -26.86 19.54
N LYS A 48 22.70 -27.10 18.38
CA LYS A 48 22.54 -26.24 17.20
C LYS A 48 21.10 -26.24 16.67
N ALA A 49 20.43 -27.39 16.67
CA ALA A 49 19.02 -27.49 16.26
C ALA A 49 18.11 -26.64 17.16
N ARG A 50 18.40 -26.58 18.46
CA ARG A 50 17.63 -25.78 19.43
C ARG A 50 17.90 -24.28 19.35
N THR A 51 19.11 -23.85 18.99
CA THR A 51 19.48 -22.43 18.93
C THR A 51 19.22 -21.80 17.57
N GLU A 52 19.44 -22.54 16.48
CA GLU A 52 19.47 -21.99 15.10
C GLU A 52 18.53 -22.73 14.12
N GLY A 53 17.84 -23.77 14.58
CA GLY A 53 16.82 -24.49 13.82
C GLY A 53 17.35 -25.68 12.99
N ASP A 54 16.41 -26.51 12.52
CA ASP A 54 16.68 -27.78 11.83
C ASP A 54 17.54 -27.62 10.58
N THR A 55 17.33 -26.57 9.78
CA THR A 55 18.04 -26.39 8.50
C THR A 55 19.55 -26.24 8.68
N VAL A 56 19.98 -25.50 9.71
CA VAL A 56 21.41 -25.27 10.00
C VAL A 56 22.00 -26.52 10.66
N ALA A 57 21.27 -27.14 11.57
CA ALA A 57 21.71 -28.36 12.24
C ALA A 57 21.76 -29.57 11.28
N ALA A 58 20.94 -29.60 10.23
CA ALA A 58 20.95 -30.65 9.22
C ALA A 58 22.25 -30.63 8.39
N ASN A 59 22.83 -29.45 8.13
CA ASN A 59 24.15 -29.37 7.49
C ASN A 59 25.22 -30.03 8.36
N LEU A 60 25.25 -29.74 9.67
CA LEU A 60 26.21 -30.35 10.59
C LEU A 60 26.00 -31.86 10.75
N LEU A 61 24.75 -32.33 10.67
CA LEU A 61 24.43 -33.75 10.63
C LEU A 61 24.98 -34.40 9.35
N ILE A 62 24.76 -33.78 8.19
CA ILE A 62 25.28 -34.28 6.91
C ILE A 62 26.82 -34.30 6.94
N ASP A 63 27.47 -33.25 7.46
CA ASP A 63 28.93 -33.17 7.62
C ASP A 63 29.47 -34.29 8.52
N ALA A 64 28.74 -34.59 9.61
CA ALA A 64 29.10 -35.69 10.50
C ALA A 64 28.91 -37.07 9.85
N VAL A 65 27.91 -37.22 8.98
CA VAL A 65 27.62 -38.46 8.26
C VAL A 65 28.67 -38.77 7.18
N ILE A 66 29.16 -37.76 6.47
CA ILE A 66 30.14 -37.93 5.38
C ILE A 66 31.60 -37.93 5.87
N LYS A 67 31.83 -37.76 7.18
CA LYS A 67 33.17 -37.61 7.76
C LYS A 67 33.96 -38.94 7.74
N LYS A 68 35.16 -38.90 7.16
CA LYS A 68 36.09 -40.05 7.13
C LYS A 68 36.80 -40.26 8.49
N PRO A 69 37.14 -41.50 8.88
CA PRO A 69 36.87 -42.76 8.18
C PRO A 69 35.43 -43.27 8.40
N HIS A 70 34.84 -43.85 7.35
CA HIS A 70 33.48 -44.37 7.37
C HIS A 70 33.38 -45.73 8.08
N GLU A 71 32.37 -45.91 8.91
CA GLU A 71 32.03 -47.23 9.48
C GLU A 71 31.38 -48.14 8.42
N GLN A 72 31.58 -49.46 8.55
CA GLN A 72 31.04 -50.42 7.58
C GLN A 72 29.50 -50.35 7.57
N GLY A 73 28.92 -50.05 6.41
CA GLY A 73 27.47 -49.94 6.24
C GLY A 73 26.86 -48.58 6.63
N TRP A 74 27.67 -47.55 6.92
CA TRP A 74 27.22 -46.19 7.29
C TRP A 74 26.13 -45.63 6.38
N PHE A 75 26.27 -45.79 5.06
CA PHE A 75 25.33 -45.28 4.07
C PHE A 75 23.95 -45.94 4.18
N THR A 76 23.93 -47.26 4.40
CA THR A 76 22.68 -48.01 4.62
C THR A 76 22.06 -47.65 5.97
N ALA A 77 22.88 -47.49 7.01
CA ALA A 77 22.45 -47.06 8.33
C ALA A 77 21.83 -45.64 8.29
N PHE A 78 22.39 -44.72 7.50
CA PHE A 78 21.84 -43.37 7.32
C PHE A 78 20.49 -43.40 6.59
N ILE A 79 20.35 -44.19 5.53
CA ILE A 79 19.06 -44.38 4.84
C ILE A 79 18.01 -44.97 5.77
N VAL A 80 18.38 -45.96 6.59
CA VAL A 80 17.47 -46.57 7.57
C VAL A 80 17.05 -45.55 8.62
N ALA A 81 17.98 -44.74 9.13
CA ALA A 81 17.70 -43.68 10.08
C ALA A 81 16.74 -42.62 9.51
N LEU A 82 16.94 -42.20 8.26
CA LEU A 82 16.03 -41.26 7.57
C LEU A 82 14.60 -41.84 7.44
N LYS A 83 14.48 -43.15 7.14
CA LYS A 83 13.17 -43.81 7.04
C LYS A 83 12.48 -43.96 8.40
N GLN A 84 13.24 -44.30 9.44
CA GLN A 84 12.71 -44.43 10.79
C GLN A 84 12.30 -43.07 11.38
N ALA A 85 13.00 -42.00 11.03
CA ALA A 85 12.68 -40.62 11.42
C ALA A 85 11.59 -39.95 10.55
N GLY A 86 10.83 -40.71 9.75
CA GLY A 86 9.77 -40.15 8.89
C GLY A 86 10.23 -39.28 7.72
N CYS A 87 11.55 -39.15 7.48
CA CYS A 87 12.14 -38.35 6.41
C CYS A 87 12.20 -39.15 5.10
N LEU A 88 11.06 -39.66 4.64
CA LEU A 88 10.98 -40.60 3.51
C LEU A 88 11.48 -40.00 2.19
N LEU A 89 11.12 -38.76 1.90
CA LEU A 89 11.56 -38.07 0.68
C LEU A 89 13.08 -37.83 0.71
N ALA A 90 13.66 -37.47 1.87
CA ALA A 90 15.11 -37.35 2.02
C ALA A 90 15.82 -38.69 1.77
N ALA A 91 15.26 -39.80 2.24
CA ALA A 91 15.80 -41.13 1.96
C ALA A 91 15.74 -41.47 0.47
N ASP A 92 14.70 -41.04 -0.25
CA ASP A 92 14.56 -41.27 -1.70
C ASP A 92 15.63 -40.48 -2.49
N TYR A 93 15.93 -39.23 -2.12
CA TYR A 93 17.05 -38.45 -2.69
C TYR A 93 18.41 -39.13 -2.46
N VAL A 94 18.67 -39.59 -1.24
CA VAL A 94 19.93 -40.32 -0.91
C VAL A 94 19.99 -41.67 -1.65
N GLN A 95 18.86 -42.27 -2.01
CA GLN A 95 18.80 -43.50 -2.82
C GLN A 95 18.77 -43.27 -4.33
N ALA A 96 18.93 -42.02 -4.80
CA ALA A 96 18.78 -41.61 -6.20
C ALA A 96 17.43 -42.00 -6.83
N LYS A 97 16.38 -42.13 -6.02
CA LYS A 97 14.99 -42.34 -6.44
C LYS A 97 14.31 -40.99 -6.54
N LEU A 98 14.72 -40.22 -7.54
CA LEU A 98 14.26 -38.84 -7.73
C LEU A 98 12.84 -38.82 -8.29
N PRO A 99 11.98 -37.89 -7.82
CA PRO A 99 10.71 -37.60 -8.51
C PRO A 99 10.97 -37.02 -9.90
N GLU A 100 9.98 -37.11 -10.80
CA GLU A 100 10.07 -36.43 -12.09
C GLU A 100 10.13 -34.91 -11.89
N PRO A 101 10.87 -34.14 -12.72
CA PRO A 101 11.04 -32.70 -12.52
C PRO A 101 9.71 -31.91 -12.46
N GLU A 102 8.69 -32.37 -13.18
CA GLU A 102 7.35 -31.78 -13.17
C GLU A 102 6.63 -32.02 -11.83
N GLU A 103 6.72 -33.24 -11.29
CA GLU A 103 6.16 -33.60 -9.98
C GLU A 103 6.90 -32.89 -8.83
N GLU A 104 8.21 -32.70 -8.96
CA GLU A 104 9.02 -31.96 -7.98
C GLU A 104 8.65 -30.47 -7.98
N ALA A 105 8.50 -29.86 -9.16
CA ALA A 105 8.10 -28.47 -9.29
C ALA A 105 6.67 -28.23 -8.78
N GLU A 106 5.75 -29.15 -9.05
CA GLU A 106 4.39 -29.12 -8.51
C GLU A 106 4.39 -29.25 -6.98
N ASN A 107 5.18 -30.18 -6.44
CA ASN A 107 5.30 -30.35 -5.00
C ASN A 107 5.89 -29.10 -4.32
N ASP A 108 6.95 -28.50 -4.87
CA ASP A 108 7.52 -27.25 -4.38
C ASP A 108 6.50 -26.10 -4.41
N TYR A 109 5.70 -26.02 -5.48
CA TYR A 109 4.61 -25.05 -5.57
C TYR A 109 3.55 -25.29 -4.49
N CYS A 110 3.14 -26.53 -4.26
CA CYS A 110 2.15 -26.88 -3.22
C CYS A 110 2.66 -26.56 -1.80
N VAL A 111 3.93 -26.84 -1.52
CA VAL A 111 4.57 -26.48 -0.24
C VAL A 111 4.58 -24.97 -0.06
N GLN A 112 4.98 -24.21 -1.09
CA GLN A 112 4.93 -22.74 -1.06
C GLN A 112 3.50 -22.21 -0.87
N LEU A 113 2.51 -22.84 -1.49
CA LEU A 113 1.10 -22.48 -1.36
C LEU A 113 0.60 -22.68 0.08
N ILE A 114 0.97 -23.80 0.74
CA ILE A 114 0.66 -23.98 2.17
C ILE A 114 1.36 -22.94 3.05
N HIS A 115 2.61 -22.58 2.76
CA HIS A 115 3.29 -21.51 3.50
C HIS A 115 2.61 -20.14 3.33
N LEU A 116 2.15 -19.81 2.11
CA LEU A 116 1.44 -18.57 1.84
C LEU A 116 0.06 -18.52 2.53
N LEU A 117 -0.65 -19.65 2.56
CA LEU A 117 -1.99 -19.78 3.14
C LEU A 117 -1.97 -20.16 4.62
N TYR A 118 -0.79 -20.29 5.22
CA TYR A 118 -0.57 -20.70 6.60
C TYR A 118 -1.43 -19.91 7.62
N PRO A 119 -1.58 -18.58 7.52
CA PRO A 119 -2.40 -17.81 8.48
C PRO A 119 -3.89 -18.18 8.47
N SER A 120 -4.40 -18.66 7.33
CA SER A 120 -5.80 -19.07 7.16
C SER A 120 -6.00 -20.55 7.53
N LEU A 121 -5.02 -21.40 7.24
CA LEU A 121 -5.10 -22.85 7.48
C LEU A 121 -4.98 -23.22 8.97
N ILE A 122 -4.33 -22.39 9.80
CA ILE A 122 -4.19 -22.67 11.24
C ILE A 122 -5.49 -22.54 12.05
N ASP A 123 -6.57 -22.07 11.43
CA ASP A 123 -7.92 -22.00 12.01
C ASP A 123 -8.79 -23.24 11.73
N MET A 124 -8.23 -24.27 11.10
CA MET A 124 -8.91 -25.54 10.88
C MET A 124 -9.18 -26.31 12.20
N GLN A 125 -10.18 -27.19 12.17
CA GLN A 125 -10.43 -28.16 13.24
C GLN A 125 -9.34 -29.25 13.23
N THR A 126 -8.22 -28.94 13.89
CA THR A 126 -7.01 -29.77 13.91
C THR A 126 -7.27 -31.22 14.25
N ASP A 127 -8.09 -31.49 15.28
CA ASP A 127 -8.31 -32.86 15.76
C ASP A 127 -9.07 -33.71 14.72
N ALA A 128 -10.03 -33.12 13.99
CA ALA A 128 -10.76 -33.78 12.92
C ALA A 128 -9.86 -34.01 11.70
N VAL A 129 -9.12 -32.97 11.28
CA VAL A 129 -8.18 -33.06 10.14
C VAL A 129 -7.06 -34.06 10.43
N CYS A 130 -6.52 -34.08 11.65
CA CYS A 130 -5.44 -34.98 12.06
C CYS A 130 -5.87 -36.46 11.97
N LEU A 131 -7.09 -36.79 12.41
CA LEU A 131 -7.61 -38.15 12.35
C LEU A 131 -7.77 -38.65 10.89
N HIS A 132 -8.22 -37.78 9.99
CA HIS A 132 -8.32 -38.10 8.57
C HIS A 132 -6.94 -38.15 7.87
N CYS A 133 -6.00 -37.26 8.24
CA CYS A 133 -4.62 -37.32 7.75
C CYS A 133 -3.91 -38.61 8.18
N GLN A 134 -4.23 -39.14 9.36
CA GLN A 134 -3.73 -40.45 9.80
C GLN A 134 -4.34 -41.59 8.97
N GLY A 135 -5.65 -41.53 8.69
CA GLY A 135 -6.34 -42.53 7.87
C GLY A 135 -5.84 -42.63 6.42
N ASP A 136 -5.42 -41.51 5.82
CA ASP A 136 -4.92 -41.42 4.43
C ASP A 136 -3.39 -41.59 4.31
N GLU A 137 -2.73 -42.04 5.39
CA GLU A 137 -1.28 -42.25 5.51
C GLU A 137 -0.44 -40.96 5.29
N LEU A 138 -1.00 -39.78 5.56
CA LEU A 138 -0.26 -38.50 5.54
C LEU A 138 0.47 -38.21 6.85
N LEU A 139 0.10 -38.87 7.94
CA LEU A 139 0.75 -38.80 9.25
C LEU A 139 0.91 -40.20 9.83
N THR A 140 2.00 -40.43 10.55
CA THR A 140 2.16 -41.66 11.36
C THR A 140 1.34 -41.57 12.65
N GLN A 141 1.16 -42.71 13.34
CA GLN A 141 0.50 -42.72 14.66
C GLN A 141 1.24 -41.84 15.67
N GLU A 142 2.57 -41.86 15.65
CA GLU A 142 3.41 -41.05 16.54
C GLU A 142 3.29 -39.55 16.23
N ASP A 143 3.25 -39.20 14.94
CA ASP A 143 3.02 -37.82 14.49
C ASP A 143 1.64 -37.29 14.92
N ALA A 144 0.60 -38.12 14.78
CA ALA A 144 -0.75 -37.78 15.22
C ALA A 144 -0.82 -37.58 16.74
N ASP A 145 -0.13 -38.42 17.52
CA ASP A 145 -0.07 -38.28 18.98
C ASP A 145 0.65 -36.99 19.40
N ILE A 146 1.71 -36.59 18.70
CA ILE A 146 2.41 -35.32 18.93
C ILE A 146 1.51 -34.13 18.60
N VAL A 147 0.84 -34.15 17.44
CA VAL A 147 -0.09 -33.09 17.03
C VAL A 147 -1.24 -32.95 18.03
N ASN A 148 -1.83 -34.07 18.45
CA ASN A 148 -2.91 -34.08 19.45
C ASN A 148 -2.44 -33.60 20.83
N THR A 149 -1.21 -33.92 21.21
CA THR A 149 -0.61 -33.46 22.47
C THR A 149 -0.34 -31.96 22.44
N GLU A 150 0.19 -31.42 21.34
CA GLU A 150 0.42 -29.98 21.15
C GLU A 150 -0.91 -29.21 21.07
N SER A 151 -1.93 -29.79 20.43
CA SER A 151 -3.31 -29.27 20.39
C SER A 151 -3.90 -29.14 21.80
N LYS A 152 -3.74 -30.16 22.65
CA LYS A 152 -4.21 -30.15 24.06
C LYS A 152 -3.43 -29.20 24.96
N ASN A 153 -2.10 -29.13 24.81
CA ASN A 153 -1.24 -28.36 25.72
C ASN A 153 -1.16 -26.87 25.36
N ARG A 154 -1.19 -26.55 24.06
CA ARG A 154 -0.96 -25.18 23.56
C ARG A 154 -2.07 -24.66 22.65
N GLY A 155 -3.17 -25.40 22.52
CA GLY A 155 -4.36 -25.01 21.77
C GLY A 155 -4.37 -25.45 20.31
N SER A 156 -5.57 -25.56 19.74
CA SER A 156 -5.83 -26.09 18.39
C SER A 156 -4.98 -25.44 17.30
N ARG A 157 -4.72 -24.13 17.40
CA ARG A 157 -3.89 -23.41 16.42
C ARG A 157 -2.43 -23.88 16.42
N ASN A 158 -1.87 -24.24 17.58
CA ASN A 158 -0.50 -24.77 17.65
C ASN A 158 -0.45 -26.23 17.17
N GLY A 159 -1.49 -27.02 17.45
CA GLY A 159 -1.65 -28.34 16.82
C GLY A 159 -1.75 -28.23 15.28
N ALA A 160 -2.50 -27.27 14.75
CA ALA A 160 -2.63 -27.05 13.30
C ALA A 160 -1.29 -26.72 12.64
N ARG A 161 -0.48 -25.88 13.31
CA ARG A 161 0.88 -25.54 12.87
C ARG A 161 1.78 -26.77 12.78
N GLU A 162 1.69 -27.62 13.78
CA GLU A 162 2.50 -28.83 13.92
C GLU A 162 2.07 -29.93 12.95
N LEU A 163 0.77 -29.96 12.60
CA LEU A 163 0.21 -30.79 11.53
C LEU A 163 0.68 -30.34 10.14
N LEU A 164 0.55 -29.05 9.81
CA LEU A 164 0.97 -28.52 8.50
C LEU A 164 2.48 -28.69 8.27
N ARG A 165 3.30 -28.50 9.32
CA ARG A 165 4.76 -28.69 9.26
C ARG A 165 5.15 -30.12 8.90
N ARG A 166 4.34 -31.12 9.28
CA ARG A 166 4.59 -32.53 8.94
C ARG A 166 4.10 -32.90 7.56
N ILE A 167 2.90 -32.45 7.19
CA ILE A 167 2.26 -32.86 5.92
C ILE A 167 3.07 -32.41 4.70
N VAL A 168 3.68 -31.21 4.73
CA VAL A 168 4.48 -30.66 3.63
C VAL A 168 5.78 -31.43 3.33
N ARG A 169 6.15 -32.39 4.20
CA ARG A 169 7.37 -33.22 4.06
C ARG A 169 7.10 -34.58 3.40
N ASN A 170 5.85 -34.88 3.10
CA ASN A 170 5.45 -36.11 2.44
C ASN A 170 5.89 -36.16 0.97
N ARG A 171 5.84 -37.35 0.38
CA ARG A 171 6.09 -37.56 -1.06
C ARG A 171 5.09 -36.79 -1.92
N PRO A 172 5.46 -36.41 -3.17
CA PRO A 172 4.54 -35.77 -4.11
C PRO A 172 3.19 -36.49 -4.20
N GLY A 173 2.10 -35.71 -4.30
CA GLY A 173 0.72 -36.21 -4.23
C GLY A 173 0.06 -36.11 -2.85
N TRP A 174 0.76 -35.62 -1.82
CA TRP A 174 0.16 -35.35 -0.51
C TRP A 174 -0.88 -34.21 -0.55
N PHE A 175 -0.68 -33.22 -1.43
CA PHE A 175 -1.52 -32.02 -1.49
C PHE A 175 -2.95 -32.34 -1.94
N SER A 176 -3.12 -33.21 -2.93
CA SER A 176 -4.45 -33.65 -3.41
C SER A 176 -5.21 -34.45 -2.33
N LYS A 177 -4.51 -35.31 -1.58
CA LYS A 177 -5.08 -36.00 -0.42
C LYS A 177 -5.48 -35.00 0.67
N PHE A 178 -4.62 -34.03 0.98
CA PHE A 178 -4.91 -32.99 1.97
C PHE A 178 -6.11 -32.12 1.58
N LEU A 179 -6.23 -31.74 0.30
CA LEU A 179 -7.41 -31.06 -0.24
C LEU A 179 -8.68 -31.88 -0.03
N ASN A 180 -8.64 -33.18 -0.35
CA ASN A 180 -9.79 -34.05 -0.13
C ASN A 180 -10.17 -34.14 1.36
N ILE A 181 -9.19 -34.18 2.26
CA ILE A 181 -9.43 -34.18 3.71
C ILE A 181 -10.09 -32.87 4.15
N LEU A 182 -9.62 -31.72 3.68
CA LEU A 182 -10.27 -30.43 3.97
C LEU A 182 -11.73 -30.39 3.47
N ARG A 183 -12.00 -31.04 2.32
CA ARG A 183 -13.35 -31.19 1.79
C ARG A 183 -14.24 -32.08 2.67
N VAL A 184 -13.75 -33.27 3.05
CA VAL A 184 -14.49 -34.26 3.86
C VAL A 184 -14.71 -33.79 5.30
N THR A 185 -13.79 -33.00 5.84
CA THR A 185 -13.91 -32.37 7.17
C THR A 185 -14.72 -31.07 7.16
N GLU A 186 -15.45 -30.78 6.07
CA GLU A 186 -16.32 -29.62 5.89
C GLU A 186 -15.63 -28.23 5.91
N HIS A 187 -14.32 -28.16 5.72
CA HIS A 187 -13.58 -26.90 5.61
C HIS A 187 -13.65 -26.31 4.18
N LYS A 188 -14.86 -26.04 3.69
CA LYS A 188 -15.13 -25.62 2.29
C LYS A 188 -14.37 -24.36 1.88
N ASP A 189 -14.28 -23.38 2.77
CA ASP A 189 -13.56 -22.13 2.51
C ASP A 189 -12.05 -22.35 2.40
N LEU A 190 -11.49 -23.24 3.23
CA LEU A 190 -10.07 -23.60 3.16
C LEU A 190 -9.77 -24.43 1.91
N TYR A 191 -10.64 -25.38 1.56
CA TYR A 191 -10.55 -26.19 0.34
C TYR A 191 -10.51 -25.33 -0.93
N GLN A 192 -11.40 -24.33 -1.03
CA GLN A 192 -11.42 -23.39 -2.15
C GLN A 192 -10.17 -22.50 -2.16
N LEU A 193 -9.73 -22.04 -0.98
CA LEU A 193 -8.53 -21.20 -0.84
C LEU A 193 -7.25 -21.92 -1.28
N THR A 194 -7.16 -23.22 -1.06
CA THR A 194 -6.04 -24.08 -1.49
C THR A 194 -6.17 -24.59 -2.93
N GLY A 195 -7.14 -24.11 -3.72
CA GLY A 195 -7.26 -24.39 -5.16
C GLY A 195 -8.26 -25.49 -5.55
N GLY A 196 -9.11 -25.95 -4.63
CA GLY A 196 -10.18 -26.91 -4.93
C GLY A 196 -11.32 -26.30 -5.75
N SER A 197 -11.74 -26.97 -6.84
CA SER A 197 -12.90 -26.57 -7.65
C SER A 197 -14.22 -27.00 -6.98
N PRO A 198 -15.28 -26.16 -6.97
CA PRO A 198 -16.58 -26.49 -6.39
C PRO A 198 -17.44 -27.44 -7.24
N GLU A 199 -17.05 -27.76 -8.48
CA GLU A 199 -17.85 -28.61 -9.38
C GLU A 199 -17.34 -30.06 -9.40
N SER A 200 -17.73 -30.84 -8.40
CA SER A 200 -17.83 -32.30 -8.49
C SER A 200 -18.82 -32.84 -7.45
N ASP A 201 -20.03 -32.29 -7.44
CA ASP A 201 -21.18 -33.00 -6.89
C ASP A 201 -21.73 -33.89 -8.01
N MET A 202 -21.26 -35.13 -8.11
CA MET A 202 -22.07 -36.32 -8.47
C MET A 202 -21.21 -37.60 -8.34
N GLN A 203 -21.67 -38.47 -7.43
CA GLN A 203 -21.37 -39.91 -7.30
C GLN A 203 -19.99 -40.27 -6.73
N ASP A 204 -19.97 -40.65 -5.45
CA ASP A 204 -19.50 -41.99 -5.04
C ASP A 204 -19.74 -42.22 -3.53
N GLU A 205 -20.76 -43.03 -3.22
CA GLU A 205 -20.90 -43.77 -1.96
C GLU A 205 -20.31 -45.18 -2.16
N PRO A 206 -19.80 -45.83 -1.11
CA PRO A 206 -18.88 -46.94 -1.24
C PRO A 206 -19.64 -48.27 -1.44
N SER A 207 -19.33 -49.00 -2.51
CA SER A 207 -19.74 -50.39 -2.65
C SER A 207 -18.58 -51.32 -3.02
N GLY A 208 -18.18 -52.14 -2.06
CA GLY A 208 -18.02 -53.58 -2.25
C GLY A 208 -16.89 -54.07 -3.15
N SER A 209 -15.86 -54.62 -2.50
CA SER A 209 -14.88 -55.56 -3.04
C SER A 209 -15.49 -56.65 -3.94
N SER A 210 -14.89 -56.91 -5.11
CA SER A 210 -14.41 -58.26 -5.50
C SER A 210 -13.62 -58.26 -6.82
N SER A 211 -12.38 -58.73 -6.72
CA SER A 211 -11.60 -59.55 -7.66
C SER A 211 -11.95 -59.56 -9.16
N ALA A 212 -10.97 -59.24 -10.01
CA ALA A 212 -10.16 -60.23 -10.75
C ALA A 212 -9.70 -59.75 -12.15
N SER A 213 -8.38 -59.55 -12.27
CA SER A 213 -7.49 -60.18 -13.25
C SER A 213 -7.47 -59.77 -14.75
N LYS A 214 -6.23 -59.57 -15.22
CA LYS A 214 -5.66 -59.84 -16.57
C LYS A 214 -5.98 -58.83 -17.67
N GLU A 215 -5.14 -58.55 -18.67
CA GLU A 215 -3.79 -58.94 -19.11
C GLU A 215 -3.46 -57.88 -20.20
N SER A 216 -2.33 -57.19 -20.14
CA SER A 216 -1.15 -57.40 -20.99
C SER A 216 -1.29 -57.08 -22.49
N THR A 217 -0.25 -56.39 -22.99
CA THR A 217 0.30 -56.37 -24.37
C THR A 217 -0.44 -55.55 -25.44
N ALA A 218 0.19 -54.92 -26.44
CA ALA A 218 1.56 -54.49 -26.73
C ALA A 218 1.53 -53.89 -28.17
N ARG A 219 2.47 -52.98 -28.50
CA ARG A 219 3.08 -52.75 -29.84
C ARG A 219 2.18 -52.11 -30.94
N VAL A 220 2.64 -51.31 -31.91
CA VAL A 220 3.95 -50.78 -32.37
C VAL A 220 3.69 -49.79 -33.53
N GLU A 221 4.74 -49.05 -33.92
CA GLU A 221 4.95 -48.30 -35.18
C GLU A 221 4.09 -47.03 -35.46
N GLY A 222 4.64 -45.92 -35.96
CA GLY A 222 5.99 -45.65 -36.45
C GLY A 222 6.15 -44.18 -36.90
N SER A 223 7.41 -43.77 -36.88
CA SER A 223 8.01 -42.48 -37.23
C SER A 223 7.70 -41.97 -38.65
N SER A 224 7.54 -40.64 -38.81
CA SER A 224 8.39 -39.81 -39.69
C SER A 224 7.95 -38.34 -39.75
N THR A 225 8.83 -37.44 -39.30
CA THR A 225 9.02 -36.04 -39.81
C THR A 225 9.65 -36.10 -41.22
N PRO A 226 9.63 -35.06 -42.10
CA PRO A 226 10.07 -33.68 -41.77
C PRO A 226 9.48 -32.47 -42.56
N GLU A 227 9.80 -31.29 -42.03
CA GLU A 227 10.20 -30.04 -42.71
C GLU A 227 9.27 -29.26 -43.68
N SER A 228 8.90 -28.06 -43.19
CA SER A 228 9.26 -26.74 -43.73
C SER A 228 8.27 -25.91 -44.58
N LYS A 229 8.14 -24.66 -44.10
CA LYS A 229 8.06 -23.35 -44.80
C LYS A 229 6.74 -22.79 -45.37
N ASP A 230 6.54 -21.54 -44.92
CA ASP A 230 6.04 -20.34 -45.62
C ASP A 230 4.53 -19.99 -45.70
N THR A 231 4.17 -19.01 -44.85
CA THR A 231 3.76 -17.64 -45.24
C THR A 231 2.40 -17.38 -45.96
N SER A 232 1.44 -16.94 -45.12
CA SER A 232 0.54 -15.77 -45.26
C SER A 232 -0.81 -15.82 -46.01
N MET A 233 -1.80 -15.27 -45.27
CA MET A 233 -2.91 -14.36 -45.64
C MET A 233 -4.13 -14.84 -46.46
N THR A 234 -5.30 -14.78 -45.79
CA THR A 234 -6.65 -14.30 -46.25
C THR A 234 -7.34 -15.09 -47.38
N THR A 235 -8.63 -15.42 -47.39
CA THR A 235 -9.86 -14.62 -47.23
C THR A 235 -11.10 -15.52 -47.06
N GLU A 236 -12.16 -14.88 -46.57
CA GLU A 236 -13.61 -15.14 -46.46
C GLU A 236 -14.36 -16.24 -47.25
N GLU A 237 -15.36 -16.78 -46.52
CA GLU A 237 -16.77 -17.09 -46.84
C GLU A 237 -17.16 -18.05 -47.99
N THR A 238 -17.96 -19.07 -47.65
CA THR A 238 -19.43 -19.20 -47.93
C THR A 238 -19.86 -20.69 -47.99
N THR A 239 -21.01 -21.01 -47.36
CA THR A 239 -22.09 -21.96 -47.80
C THR A 239 -21.70 -23.44 -48.06
N ASP A 240 -22.44 -24.51 -47.72
CA ASP A 240 -23.86 -24.70 -47.45
C ASP A 240 -24.11 -26.22 -47.20
N LEU A 241 -25.31 -26.55 -46.69
CA LEU A 241 -26.14 -27.74 -47.00
C LEU A 241 -25.87 -29.15 -46.41
N TYR A 242 -26.79 -29.60 -45.52
CA TYR A 242 -27.82 -30.67 -45.69
C TYR A 242 -28.14 -31.29 -44.30
N ASN A 243 -29.29 -31.02 -43.66
CA ASN A 243 -30.68 -31.50 -43.84
C ASN A 243 -31.00 -32.85 -43.17
N GLY A 244 -32.14 -32.91 -42.48
CA GLY A 244 -32.73 -34.14 -41.91
C GLY A 244 -33.88 -33.85 -40.93
N GLU A 245 -35.07 -33.58 -41.49
CA GLU A 245 -36.34 -33.19 -40.84
C GLU A 245 -37.12 -34.34 -40.16
N ASN A 246 -37.98 -33.99 -39.19
CA ASN A 246 -39.47 -34.15 -39.17
C ASN A 246 -39.99 -34.22 -37.72
N SER A 247 -40.84 -33.27 -37.27
CA SER A 247 -42.33 -33.27 -37.31
C SER A 247 -42.92 -34.37 -36.39
N ASP A 248 -43.91 -34.16 -35.50
CA ASP A 248 -45.07 -33.27 -35.55
C ASP A 248 -45.83 -33.21 -34.20
N SER A 249 -46.39 -32.03 -33.90
CA SER A 249 -47.69 -31.68 -33.27
C SER A 249 -48.34 -32.44 -32.09
N LYS A 250 -48.80 -31.67 -31.08
CA LYS A 250 -50.17 -31.60 -30.50
C LYS A 250 -50.23 -30.63 -29.29
N GLN A 251 -50.88 -29.47 -29.43
CA GLN A 251 -52.25 -29.11 -29.01
C GLN A 251 -52.46 -28.73 -27.51
N LEU A 252 -52.80 -27.44 -27.34
CA LEU A 252 -53.50 -26.74 -26.23
C LEU A 252 -54.89 -27.37 -25.90
N PRO A 253 -55.52 -27.16 -24.70
CA PRO A 253 -56.23 -25.89 -24.42
C PRO A 253 -56.48 -25.42 -22.94
N ASN A 254 -56.52 -24.09 -22.80
CA ASN A 254 -57.43 -23.17 -22.07
C ASN A 254 -58.10 -23.45 -20.70
N SER A 255 -58.18 -22.32 -19.97
CA SER A 255 -59.22 -21.78 -19.03
C SER A 255 -58.66 -21.52 -17.63
N SER A 256 -58.87 -20.41 -16.90
CA SER A 256 -59.80 -19.26 -16.98
C SER A 256 -59.38 -18.21 -15.92
N GLU A 257 -59.57 -16.91 -16.19
CA GLU A 257 -59.59 -15.78 -15.23
C GLU A 257 -60.80 -15.87 -14.25
N PRO A 258 -60.95 -15.09 -13.14
CA PRO A 258 -60.40 -13.74 -12.88
C PRO A 258 -59.99 -13.38 -11.42
N SER A 259 -59.49 -12.15 -11.26
CA SER A 259 -59.60 -11.20 -10.12
C SER A 259 -58.29 -10.72 -9.42
N GLN A 260 -58.05 -9.40 -9.56
CA GLN A 260 -57.12 -8.52 -8.85
C GLN A 260 -57.78 -7.98 -7.55
N PRO A 261 -57.04 -7.51 -6.51
CA PRO A 261 -56.27 -6.24 -6.57
C PRO A 261 -54.95 -6.14 -5.77
N ASP A 262 -54.08 -5.27 -6.32
CA ASP A 262 -53.10 -4.33 -5.72
C ASP A 262 -52.12 -4.71 -4.61
N GLY A 263 -50.84 -4.41 -4.89
CA GLY A 263 -49.77 -4.26 -3.89
C GLY A 263 -48.37 -4.53 -4.45
N THR A 264 -47.88 -3.69 -5.37
CA THR A 264 -46.52 -3.81 -5.94
C THR A 264 -45.45 -3.21 -5.02
N ASP A 265 -44.60 -4.06 -4.46
CA ASP A 265 -43.19 -3.79 -4.19
C ASP A 265 -42.39 -5.05 -4.58
N SER A 266 -41.95 -5.10 -5.84
CA SER A 266 -41.15 -6.20 -6.36
C SER A 266 -39.68 -5.81 -6.45
N VAL A 267 -38.89 -6.34 -5.52
CA VAL A 267 -37.51 -6.74 -5.76
C VAL A 267 -37.52 -7.79 -6.87
N ALA A 268 -36.74 -7.60 -7.94
CA ALA A 268 -36.54 -8.63 -8.96
C ALA A 268 -35.06 -8.75 -9.33
N ALA A 269 -34.55 -9.96 -9.14
CA ALA A 269 -33.29 -10.45 -9.68
C ALA A 269 -33.50 -10.99 -11.11
N ALA A 270 -32.42 -10.88 -11.90
CA ALA A 270 -31.99 -11.68 -13.07
C ALA A 270 -32.97 -11.99 -14.22
N GLY A 271 -32.60 -11.56 -15.44
CA GLY A 271 -33.01 -12.19 -16.70
C GLY A 271 -33.41 -11.20 -17.80
N GLY A 272 -32.47 -10.84 -18.69
CA GLY A 272 -32.77 -10.06 -19.90
C GLY A 272 -31.56 -9.30 -20.44
N SER A 273 -30.95 -9.83 -21.51
CA SER A 273 -29.93 -9.13 -22.30
C SER A 273 -30.60 -8.01 -23.11
N GLU A 274 -30.76 -6.84 -22.50
CA GLU A 274 -31.06 -5.60 -23.22
C GLU A 274 -29.86 -4.65 -23.15
N LYS A 275 -29.54 -4.00 -24.28
CA LYS A 275 -28.49 -2.98 -24.37
C LYS A 275 -28.78 -1.89 -23.34
N ALA A 276 -28.03 -1.86 -22.24
CA ALA A 276 -28.16 -0.83 -21.21
C ALA A 276 -27.83 0.55 -21.82
N ASP A 277 -28.85 1.29 -22.24
CA ASP A 277 -28.66 2.58 -22.88
C ASP A 277 -28.30 3.64 -21.83
N ILE A 278 -27.31 4.48 -22.14
CA ILE A 278 -26.82 5.47 -21.19
C ILE A 278 -27.76 6.67 -21.19
N VAL A 279 -28.64 6.76 -20.19
CA VAL A 279 -29.54 7.91 -20.02
C VAL A 279 -28.96 8.87 -18.98
N LEU A 280 -28.85 10.14 -19.35
CA LEU A 280 -28.49 11.22 -18.43
C LEU A 280 -29.74 11.92 -17.92
N ARG A 281 -29.72 12.35 -16.66
CA ARG A 281 -30.75 13.21 -16.06
C ARG A 281 -30.74 14.59 -16.75
N ASP A 282 -31.84 15.33 -16.68
CA ASP A 282 -31.95 16.65 -17.35
C ASP A 282 -30.82 17.61 -16.96
N TYR A 283 -30.51 17.70 -15.66
CA TYR A 283 -29.43 18.57 -15.17
C TYR A 283 -28.05 18.09 -15.65
N GLN A 284 -27.86 16.79 -15.82
CA GLN A 284 -26.62 16.20 -16.34
C GLN A 284 -26.47 16.52 -17.83
N MET A 285 -27.56 16.45 -18.59
CA MET A 285 -27.59 16.78 -20.01
C MET A 285 -27.34 18.27 -20.28
N GLU A 286 -27.91 19.15 -19.45
CA GLU A 286 -27.67 20.59 -19.55
C GLU A 286 -26.17 20.94 -19.43
N VAL A 287 -25.47 20.37 -18.44
CA VAL A 287 -24.04 20.64 -18.25
C VAL A 287 -23.15 19.92 -19.28
N ALA A 288 -23.60 18.79 -19.84
CA ALA A 288 -22.87 18.03 -20.85
C ALA A 288 -22.94 18.65 -22.25
N ARG A 289 -24.03 19.35 -22.58
CA ARG A 289 -24.32 19.84 -23.94
C ARG A 289 -23.14 20.56 -24.64
N PRO A 290 -22.44 21.52 -24.00
CA PRO A 290 -21.31 22.18 -24.67
C PRO A 290 -20.16 21.22 -24.99
N ALA A 291 -19.91 20.20 -24.17
CA ALA A 291 -18.89 19.19 -24.47
C ALA A 291 -19.31 18.31 -25.65
N LEU A 292 -20.60 17.99 -25.79
CA LEU A 292 -21.12 17.25 -26.95
C LEU A 292 -20.98 18.06 -28.26
N GLU A 293 -20.94 19.39 -28.18
CA GLU A 293 -20.65 20.30 -29.29
C GLU A 293 -19.13 20.45 -29.57
N GLY A 294 -18.27 19.68 -28.89
CA GLY A 294 -16.82 19.74 -29.07
C GLY A 294 -16.11 20.88 -28.33
N LYS A 295 -16.79 21.58 -27.41
CA LYS A 295 -16.16 22.67 -26.63
C LYS A 295 -15.40 22.11 -25.42
N ASN A 296 -14.28 22.76 -25.10
CA ASN A 296 -13.57 22.50 -23.85
C ASN A 296 -14.35 23.13 -22.69
N ILE A 297 -14.67 22.36 -21.65
CA ILE A 297 -15.44 22.86 -20.50
C ILE A 297 -14.96 22.26 -19.18
N ILE A 298 -15.35 22.92 -18.09
CA ILE A 298 -15.30 22.37 -16.73
C ILE A 298 -16.73 22.09 -16.28
N ILE A 299 -17.03 20.87 -15.83
CA ILE A 299 -18.28 20.50 -15.18
C ILE A 299 -18.06 20.52 -13.67
N CYS A 300 -18.72 21.46 -13.01
CA CYS A 300 -18.75 21.62 -11.56
C CYS A 300 -20.09 21.12 -11.02
N LEU A 301 -20.12 19.89 -10.50
CA LEU A 301 -21.32 19.30 -9.90
C LEU A 301 -21.01 18.67 -8.53
N PRO A 302 -21.92 18.79 -7.53
CA PRO A 302 -21.71 18.22 -6.20
C PRO A 302 -21.36 16.73 -6.19
N THR A 303 -20.73 16.25 -5.11
CA THR A 303 -20.49 14.82 -4.91
C THR A 303 -21.80 14.01 -4.94
N GLY A 304 -21.80 12.83 -5.54
CA GLY A 304 -23.00 12.00 -5.70
C GLY A 304 -23.92 12.38 -6.88
N SER A 305 -23.64 13.46 -7.61
CA SER A 305 -24.45 13.90 -8.77
C SER A 305 -24.26 13.07 -10.05
N GLY A 306 -23.36 12.09 -10.05
CA GLY A 306 -23.05 11.24 -11.21
C GLY A 306 -22.11 11.89 -12.24
N LYS A 307 -21.07 12.63 -11.79
CA LYS A 307 -20.07 13.26 -12.68
C LYS A 307 -19.42 12.24 -13.63
N THR A 308 -19.03 11.09 -13.11
CA THR A 308 -18.39 10.02 -13.90
C THR A 308 -19.32 9.49 -14.98
N ARG A 309 -20.62 9.28 -14.68
CA ARG A 309 -21.63 8.91 -15.68
C ARG A 309 -21.75 9.92 -16.82
N VAL A 310 -21.69 11.22 -16.52
CA VAL A 310 -21.67 12.29 -17.54
C VAL A 310 -20.44 12.15 -18.44
N ALA A 311 -19.28 11.86 -17.86
CA ALA A 311 -18.05 11.63 -18.62
C ALA A 311 -18.18 10.43 -19.56
N VAL A 312 -18.71 9.30 -19.09
CA VAL A 312 -18.95 8.11 -19.93
C VAL A 312 -19.85 8.44 -21.13
N TYR A 313 -20.95 9.17 -20.89
CA TYR A 313 -21.85 9.58 -21.97
C TYR A 313 -21.16 10.47 -23.01
N ILE A 314 -20.39 11.48 -22.56
CA ILE A 314 -19.62 12.36 -23.46
C ILE A 314 -18.59 11.55 -24.25
N THR A 315 -17.88 10.63 -23.59
CA THR A 315 -16.91 9.73 -24.24
C THR A 315 -17.56 8.88 -25.33
N LYS A 316 -18.71 8.24 -25.04
CA LYS A 316 -19.46 7.44 -26.02
C LYS A 316 -19.84 8.29 -27.23
N LYS A 317 -20.48 9.44 -27.02
CA LYS A 317 -20.91 10.33 -28.11
C LYS A 317 -19.74 10.88 -28.92
N HIS A 318 -18.64 11.23 -28.27
CA HIS A 318 -17.42 11.69 -28.96
C HIS A 318 -16.86 10.62 -29.89
N LEU A 319 -16.74 9.37 -29.41
CA LEU A 319 -16.27 8.24 -30.20
C LEU A 319 -17.23 7.89 -31.35
N ASP A 320 -18.54 7.88 -31.10
CA ASP A 320 -19.56 7.60 -32.11
C ASP A 320 -19.56 8.64 -33.23
N CYS A 321 -19.46 9.93 -32.88
CA CYS A 321 -19.33 11.02 -33.87
C CYS A 321 -18.07 10.87 -34.73
N ARG A 322 -16.93 10.52 -34.11
CA ARG A 322 -15.66 10.27 -34.83
C ARG A 322 -15.77 9.09 -35.78
N ARG A 323 -16.34 7.96 -35.31
CA ARG A 323 -16.55 6.76 -36.12
C ARG A 323 -17.44 7.05 -37.33
N THR A 324 -18.53 7.79 -37.13
CA THR A 324 -19.44 8.20 -38.20
C THR A 324 -18.75 9.12 -39.22
N ALA A 325 -17.79 9.93 -38.78
CA ALA A 325 -16.98 10.78 -39.65
C ALA A 325 -15.78 10.05 -40.30
N GLY A 326 -15.62 8.73 -40.10
CA GLY A 326 -14.47 7.97 -40.59
C GLY A 326 -13.13 8.36 -39.95
N GLN A 327 -13.16 8.96 -38.76
CA GLN A 327 -11.98 9.42 -38.03
C GLN A 327 -11.67 8.50 -36.85
N SER A 328 -10.39 8.36 -36.51
CA SER A 328 -9.99 7.69 -35.29
C SER A 328 -10.37 8.51 -34.05
N GLY A 329 -10.83 7.81 -33.01
CA GLY A 329 -11.15 8.36 -31.70
C GLY A 329 -10.24 7.73 -30.65
N LYS A 330 -9.58 8.57 -29.85
CA LYS A 330 -8.73 8.16 -28.72
C LYS A 330 -9.04 9.03 -27.51
N VAL A 331 -9.43 8.41 -26.41
CA VAL A 331 -9.85 9.11 -25.19
C VAL A 331 -8.98 8.66 -24.03
N VAL A 332 -8.49 9.63 -23.25
CA VAL A 332 -7.78 9.35 -22.00
C VAL A 332 -8.54 9.97 -20.82
N ILE A 333 -8.74 9.18 -19.77
CA ILE A 333 -9.33 9.60 -18.50
C ILE A 333 -8.21 9.63 -17.46
N LEU A 334 -7.91 10.82 -16.96
CA LEU A 334 -6.84 11.06 -16.02
C LEU A 334 -7.39 11.19 -14.60
N VAL A 335 -6.91 10.32 -13.71
CA VAL A 335 -7.25 10.33 -12.28
C VAL A 335 -6.02 10.63 -11.42
N ASN A 336 -6.23 11.13 -10.20
CA ASN A 336 -5.16 11.54 -9.28
C ASN A 336 -4.78 10.45 -8.27
N LYS A 337 -5.59 9.38 -8.14
CA LYS A 337 -5.37 8.26 -7.23
C LYS A 337 -5.46 6.92 -7.95
N ILE A 338 -4.66 5.95 -7.54
CA ILE A 338 -4.64 4.60 -8.14
C ILE A 338 -6.01 3.89 -8.00
N PRO A 339 -6.69 3.87 -6.83
CA PRO A 339 -7.99 3.21 -6.71
C PRO A 339 -9.08 3.71 -7.66
N LEU A 340 -9.01 4.99 -8.07
CA LEU A 340 -9.95 5.58 -9.03
C LEU A 340 -9.84 4.96 -10.43
N VAL A 341 -8.67 4.43 -10.80
CA VAL A 341 -8.46 3.77 -12.09
C VAL A 341 -9.36 2.55 -12.20
N GLU A 342 -9.27 1.65 -11.22
CA GLU A 342 -10.09 0.44 -11.17
C GLU A 342 -11.57 0.77 -10.97
N GLN A 343 -11.89 1.73 -10.10
CA GLN A 343 -13.26 2.15 -9.85
C GLN A 343 -13.94 2.67 -11.14
N HIS A 344 -13.30 3.60 -11.85
CA HIS A 344 -13.87 4.14 -13.08
C HIS A 344 -13.94 3.09 -14.18
N TYR A 345 -12.96 2.20 -14.26
CA TYR A 345 -12.95 1.11 -15.22
C TYR A 345 -14.13 0.15 -15.00
N SER A 346 -14.21 -0.47 -13.82
CA SER A 346 -15.14 -1.56 -13.54
C SER A 346 -16.58 -1.08 -13.30
N ALA A 347 -16.78 0.06 -12.63
CA ALA A 347 -18.12 0.53 -12.26
C ALA A 347 -18.82 1.38 -13.33
N GLU A 348 -18.06 2.07 -14.20
CA GLU A 348 -18.63 3.07 -15.12
C GLU A 348 -18.22 2.83 -16.58
N PHE A 349 -16.94 2.91 -16.94
CA PHE A 349 -16.55 2.90 -18.35
C PHE A 349 -16.70 1.54 -19.04
N LEU A 350 -16.24 0.45 -18.43
CA LEU A 350 -16.31 -0.88 -19.03
C LEU A 350 -17.77 -1.35 -19.25
N PRO A 351 -18.69 -1.28 -18.26
CA PRO A 351 -20.06 -1.75 -18.45
C PRO A 351 -20.78 -1.11 -19.64
N PHE A 352 -20.57 0.19 -19.87
CA PHE A 352 -21.29 0.93 -20.91
C PHE A 352 -20.57 1.01 -22.26
N LEU A 353 -19.26 0.77 -22.32
CA LEU A 353 -18.47 0.94 -23.55
C LEU A 353 -17.88 -0.37 -24.10
N LYS A 354 -17.87 -1.48 -23.35
CA LYS A 354 -17.23 -2.75 -23.76
C LYS A 354 -17.67 -3.29 -25.13
N HIS A 355 -18.91 -3.02 -25.53
CA HIS A 355 -19.48 -3.50 -26.79
C HIS A 355 -19.15 -2.61 -27.99
N THR A 356 -18.76 -1.36 -27.76
CA THR A 356 -18.54 -0.36 -28.81
C THR A 356 -17.08 0.08 -28.92
N SER A 357 -16.28 -0.11 -27.88
CA SER A 357 -14.94 0.46 -27.78
C SER A 357 -14.03 -0.41 -26.91
N LYS A 358 -12.75 -0.44 -27.26
CA LYS A 358 -11.73 -1.10 -26.44
C LYS A 358 -11.35 -0.20 -25.27
N VAL A 359 -11.64 -0.64 -24.05
CA VAL A 359 -11.37 0.10 -22.81
C VAL A 359 -10.28 -0.62 -22.04
N GLU A 360 -9.25 0.11 -21.63
CA GLU A 360 -8.16 -0.41 -20.82
C GLU A 360 -7.81 0.52 -19.66
N ARG A 361 -7.23 -0.05 -18.60
CA ARG A 361 -6.82 0.66 -17.39
C ARG A 361 -5.32 0.52 -17.16
N VAL A 362 -4.66 1.60 -16.72
CA VAL A 362 -3.22 1.62 -16.46
C VAL A 362 -2.92 2.41 -15.20
N SER A 363 -2.21 1.80 -14.26
CA SER A 363 -1.78 2.45 -13.02
C SER A 363 -0.32 2.09 -12.70
N GLY A 364 0.27 2.74 -11.69
CA GLY A 364 1.61 2.39 -11.21
C GLY A 364 1.70 0.98 -10.63
N ASP A 365 0.58 0.40 -10.22
CA ASP A 365 0.49 -0.97 -9.67
C ASP A 365 0.21 -2.02 -10.76
N SER A 366 0.00 -1.59 -12.01
CA SER A 366 -0.33 -2.49 -13.10
C SER A 366 0.93 -3.24 -13.57
N GLN A 367 0.96 -4.57 -13.43
CA GLN A 367 2.05 -5.44 -13.93
C GLN A 367 1.96 -5.68 -15.45
N LEU A 368 1.73 -4.62 -16.23
CA LEU A 368 1.57 -4.77 -17.67
C LEU A 368 2.93 -5.05 -18.32
N LYS A 369 3.03 -6.18 -19.03
CA LYS A 369 4.20 -6.58 -19.81
C LYS A 369 4.32 -5.85 -21.15
N ILE A 370 3.50 -4.81 -21.37
CA ILE A 370 3.33 -4.11 -22.65
C ILE A 370 3.56 -2.61 -22.40
N SER A 371 4.29 -1.93 -23.30
CA SER A 371 4.55 -0.49 -23.18
C SER A 371 3.25 0.32 -23.24
N PHE A 372 3.18 1.43 -22.49
CA PHE A 372 2.01 2.32 -22.50
C PHE A 372 1.68 2.83 -23.92
N THR A 373 2.69 3.04 -24.75
CA THR A 373 2.56 3.47 -26.14
C THR A 373 1.78 2.45 -26.98
N GLU A 374 2.02 1.16 -26.79
CA GLU A 374 1.21 0.11 -27.42
C GLU A 374 -0.22 0.07 -26.89
N ILE A 375 -0.42 0.28 -25.59
CA ILE A 375 -1.74 0.32 -24.98
C ILE A 375 -2.57 1.45 -25.58
N VAL A 376 -1.97 2.64 -25.74
CA VAL A 376 -2.62 3.79 -26.39
C VAL A 376 -2.95 3.47 -27.85
N LYS A 377 -2.07 2.78 -28.58
CA LYS A 377 -2.33 2.36 -29.98
C LYS A 377 -3.47 1.34 -30.06
N LYS A 378 -3.52 0.33 -29.19
CA LYS A 378 -4.47 -0.80 -29.24
C LYS A 378 -5.88 -0.46 -28.71
N ASN A 379 -6.02 0.51 -27.80
CA ASN A 379 -7.28 0.79 -27.09
C ASN A 379 -7.87 2.16 -27.42
N ASP A 380 -9.20 2.27 -27.46
CA ASP A 380 -9.92 3.51 -27.79
C ASP A 380 -10.06 4.43 -26.57
N VAL A 381 -10.21 3.81 -25.39
CA VAL A 381 -10.38 4.48 -24.11
C VAL A 381 -9.33 3.98 -23.13
N ILE A 382 -8.52 4.87 -22.57
CA ILE A 382 -7.52 4.56 -21.56
C ILE A 382 -7.84 5.31 -20.27
N ILE A 383 -7.97 4.59 -19.16
CA ILE A 383 -8.11 5.18 -17.82
C ILE A 383 -6.78 5.02 -17.10
N CYS A 384 -6.15 6.13 -16.71
CA CYS A 384 -4.84 6.04 -16.06
C CYS A 384 -4.58 7.15 -15.04
N THR A 385 -3.57 6.90 -14.19
CA THR A 385 -3.05 7.96 -13.32
C THR A 385 -2.30 9.01 -14.14
N ALA A 386 -2.47 10.28 -13.79
CA ALA A 386 -1.93 11.40 -14.56
C ALA A 386 -0.43 11.31 -14.83
N GLN A 387 0.34 10.80 -13.87
CA GLN A 387 1.81 10.72 -13.96
C GLN A 387 2.26 9.76 -15.07
N ILE A 388 1.48 8.73 -15.39
CA ILE A 388 1.81 7.80 -16.48
C ILE A 388 1.80 8.55 -17.80
N LEU A 389 0.72 9.26 -18.12
CA LEU A 389 0.66 10.04 -19.35
C LEU A 389 1.77 11.11 -19.40
N GLU A 390 2.07 11.76 -18.28
CA GLU A 390 3.11 12.79 -18.21
C GLU A 390 4.51 12.22 -18.51
N ASN A 391 4.86 11.06 -17.96
CA ASN A 391 6.14 10.37 -18.22
C ASN A 391 6.32 10.07 -19.72
N TYR A 392 5.28 9.55 -20.39
CA TYR A 392 5.35 9.18 -21.80
C TYR A 392 5.28 10.39 -22.75
N LEU A 393 4.63 11.49 -22.34
CA LEU A 393 4.72 12.79 -23.01
C LEU A 393 6.12 13.40 -22.85
N GLU A 394 6.83 13.14 -21.75
CA GLU A 394 8.20 13.60 -21.56
C GLU A 394 9.20 12.85 -22.44
N ARG A 395 9.08 11.52 -22.52
CA ARG A 395 9.91 10.66 -23.40
C ARG A 395 9.85 11.10 -24.87
N SER A 396 8.64 11.34 -25.40
CA SER A 396 8.46 11.86 -26.77
C SER A 396 9.26 13.16 -27.01
N ASN A 397 9.24 14.08 -26.04
CA ASN A 397 9.95 15.35 -26.16
C ASN A 397 11.49 15.22 -26.08
N LYS A 398 12.02 14.13 -25.50
CA LYS A 398 13.45 13.84 -25.44
C LYS A 398 13.96 13.10 -26.68
N GLY A 399 13.06 12.65 -27.56
CA GLY A 399 13.39 11.90 -28.77
C GLY A 399 13.47 10.39 -28.57
N ASP A 400 12.90 9.86 -27.48
CA ASP A 400 12.79 8.41 -27.28
C ASP A 400 11.69 7.81 -28.19
N ASP A 401 11.97 6.65 -28.81
CA ASP A 401 11.07 5.96 -29.74
C ASP A 401 9.75 5.45 -29.10
N GLU A 402 9.69 5.39 -27.76
CA GLU A 402 8.53 4.93 -27.00
C GLU A 402 7.67 6.08 -26.42
N GLY A 403 7.60 7.24 -27.07
CA GLY A 403 6.78 8.38 -26.63
C GLY A 403 5.28 8.30 -27.00
N VAL A 404 4.46 9.10 -26.32
CA VAL A 404 3.07 9.42 -26.72
C VAL A 404 2.96 10.91 -26.99
N ASP A 405 2.30 11.32 -28.09
CA ASP A 405 2.06 12.73 -28.41
C ASP A 405 0.62 13.15 -28.11
N LEU A 406 0.42 14.44 -27.77
CA LEU A 406 -0.93 14.99 -27.59
C LEU A 406 -1.79 14.89 -28.86
N LYS A 407 -1.17 14.88 -30.04
CA LYS A 407 -1.86 14.78 -31.34
C LYS A 407 -2.52 13.40 -31.54
N ASP A 408 -2.07 12.38 -30.80
CA ASP A 408 -2.59 11.02 -30.88
C ASP A 408 -3.90 10.89 -30.10
N LEU A 409 -4.22 11.88 -29.25
CA LEU A 409 -5.41 11.92 -28.42
C LEU A 409 -6.46 12.86 -29.01
N THR A 410 -7.73 12.51 -28.79
CA THR A 410 -8.86 13.29 -29.31
C THR A 410 -9.74 13.90 -28.22
N LEU A 411 -9.73 13.31 -27.02
CA LEU A 411 -10.40 13.82 -25.82
C LEU A 411 -9.59 13.45 -24.59
N ILE A 412 -9.38 14.40 -23.69
CA ILE A 412 -8.79 14.19 -22.36
C ILE A 412 -9.84 14.58 -21.32
N VAL A 413 -10.25 13.61 -20.50
CA VAL A 413 -11.10 13.82 -19.33
C VAL A 413 -10.20 13.89 -18.10
N ILE A 414 -10.33 14.95 -17.31
CA ILE A 414 -9.55 15.15 -16.09
C ILE A 414 -10.52 15.11 -14.92
N ASP A 415 -10.44 14.05 -14.13
CA ASP A 415 -11.19 13.95 -12.87
C ASP A 415 -10.52 14.78 -11.77
N GLU A 416 -11.31 15.28 -10.83
CA GLU A 416 -10.88 16.22 -9.78
C GLU A 416 -9.98 17.37 -10.33
N CYS A 417 -10.46 17.99 -11.42
CA CYS A 417 -9.69 18.93 -12.23
C CYS A 417 -9.25 20.21 -11.51
N HIS A 418 -9.74 20.44 -10.29
CA HIS A 418 -9.31 21.53 -9.41
C HIS A 418 -7.83 21.41 -8.99
N HIS A 419 -7.21 20.23 -9.17
CA HIS A 419 -5.76 20.02 -9.04
C HIS A 419 -4.93 20.55 -10.22
N THR A 420 -5.57 21.06 -11.29
CA THR A 420 -4.88 21.63 -12.46
C THR A 420 -4.34 23.04 -12.18
N GLN A 421 -3.40 23.11 -11.25
CA GLN A 421 -2.78 24.36 -10.81
C GLN A 421 -1.35 24.12 -10.32
N LYS A 422 -0.55 25.20 -10.31
CA LYS A 422 0.82 25.21 -9.76
C LYS A 422 1.73 24.15 -10.44
N GLY A 423 2.49 23.38 -9.67
CA GLY A 423 3.34 22.28 -10.16
C GLY A 423 2.67 20.92 -10.12
N GLY A 424 1.33 20.86 -10.19
CA GLY A 424 0.59 19.60 -10.26
C GLY A 424 0.72 18.92 -11.62
N VAL A 425 0.64 17.59 -11.63
CA VAL A 425 0.84 16.75 -12.83
C VAL A 425 -0.15 17.10 -13.96
N TYR A 426 -1.43 17.29 -13.63
CA TYR A 426 -2.42 17.76 -14.61
C TYR A 426 -2.01 19.08 -15.26
N ASN A 427 -1.46 20.00 -14.47
CA ASN A 427 -1.01 21.28 -15.00
C ASN A 427 0.19 21.08 -15.95
N HIS A 428 1.13 20.17 -15.68
CA HIS A 428 2.24 19.90 -16.60
C HIS A 428 1.73 19.39 -17.97
N ILE A 429 0.76 18.48 -17.98
CA ILE A 429 0.11 17.99 -19.20
C ILE A 429 -0.56 19.16 -19.94
N MET A 430 -1.35 19.96 -19.22
CA MET A 430 -2.03 21.12 -19.80
C MET A 430 -1.06 22.22 -20.27
N MET A 431 0.08 22.41 -19.62
CA MET A 431 1.11 23.34 -20.08
C MET A 431 1.68 22.94 -21.44
N ARG A 432 1.82 21.62 -21.72
CA ARG A 432 2.22 21.11 -23.04
C ARG A 432 1.14 21.41 -24.08
N TYR A 433 -0.12 21.15 -23.73
CA TYR A 433 -1.29 21.48 -24.56
C TYR A 433 -1.33 22.98 -24.90
N LEU A 434 -1.19 23.86 -23.90
CA LEU A 434 -1.24 25.32 -24.09
C LEU A 434 -0.07 25.83 -24.94
N LYS A 435 1.16 25.32 -24.70
CA LYS A 435 2.32 25.65 -25.55
C LYS A 435 2.05 25.28 -27.01
N GLN A 436 1.48 24.10 -27.27
CA GLN A 436 1.13 23.67 -28.62
C GLN A 436 -0.03 24.50 -29.20
N LYS A 437 -1.05 24.86 -28.41
CA LYS A 437 -2.14 25.76 -28.83
C LYS A 437 -1.61 27.12 -29.30
N HIS A 438 -0.70 27.73 -28.54
CA HIS A 438 -0.09 29.00 -28.93
C HIS A 438 0.84 28.84 -30.15
N LYS A 439 1.56 27.71 -30.25
CA LYS A 439 2.33 27.37 -31.46
C LYS A 439 1.43 27.25 -32.69
N ASN A 440 0.25 26.62 -32.57
CA ASN A 440 -0.73 26.51 -33.64
C ASN A 440 -1.24 27.88 -34.10
N LYS A 441 -1.43 28.86 -33.19
CA LYS A 441 -1.75 30.24 -33.60
C LYS A 441 -0.65 30.85 -34.49
N ARG A 442 0.62 30.56 -34.20
CA ARG A 442 1.76 31.01 -35.02
C ARG A 442 1.81 30.27 -36.36
N LEU A 443 1.63 28.95 -36.36
CA LEU A 443 1.60 28.13 -37.58
C LEU A 443 0.51 28.59 -38.54
N LYS A 444 -0.70 28.91 -38.04
CA LYS A 444 -1.79 29.46 -38.86
C LYS A 444 -1.40 30.80 -39.51
N LYS A 445 -0.69 31.68 -38.80
CA LYS A 445 -0.16 32.94 -39.37
C LYS A 445 0.92 32.70 -40.42
N GLU A 446 1.74 31.67 -40.23
CA GLU A 446 2.76 31.20 -41.18
C GLU A 446 2.18 30.33 -42.32
N GLN A 447 0.84 30.20 -42.44
CA GLN A 447 0.15 29.33 -43.40
C GLN A 447 0.58 27.85 -43.35
N LYS A 448 1.05 27.38 -42.19
CA LYS A 448 1.40 25.98 -41.93
C LYS A 448 0.24 25.23 -41.29
N THR A 449 0.15 23.93 -41.58
CA THR A 449 -0.86 23.04 -41.00
C THR A 449 -0.75 23.00 -39.48
N PRO A 450 -1.81 23.37 -38.73
CA PRO A 450 -1.81 23.28 -37.28
C PRO A 450 -1.82 21.82 -36.83
N VAL A 451 -1.15 21.54 -35.71
CA VAL A 451 -1.18 20.20 -35.10
C VAL A 451 -2.54 19.99 -34.41
N PRO A 452 -3.23 18.86 -34.61
CA PRO A 452 -4.46 18.56 -33.91
C PRO A 452 -4.29 18.59 -32.40
N LEU A 453 -5.32 19.05 -31.68
CA LEU A 453 -5.34 19.06 -30.22
C LEU A 453 -6.57 18.33 -29.71
N PRO A 454 -6.47 17.60 -28.58
CA PRO A 454 -7.60 16.92 -27.98
C PRO A 454 -8.60 17.92 -27.39
N GLN A 455 -9.88 17.55 -27.38
CA GLN A 455 -10.87 18.23 -26.55
C GLN A 455 -10.54 17.99 -25.07
N ILE A 456 -10.84 18.97 -24.20
CA ILE A 456 -10.59 18.88 -22.75
C ILE A 456 -11.91 18.94 -21.98
N LEU A 457 -12.12 17.97 -21.10
CA LEU A 457 -13.24 17.92 -20.16
C LEU A 457 -12.71 17.85 -18.73
N GLY A 458 -12.90 18.92 -17.95
CA GLY A 458 -12.60 18.90 -16.51
C GLY A 458 -13.83 18.53 -15.69
N LEU A 459 -13.68 17.65 -14.70
CA LEU A 459 -14.73 17.29 -13.74
C LEU A 459 -14.29 17.69 -12.35
N THR A 460 -15.15 18.35 -11.56
CA THR A 460 -14.87 18.62 -10.16
C THR A 460 -16.15 18.79 -9.34
N ALA A 461 -16.08 18.51 -8.04
CA ALA A 461 -17.12 18.93 -7.11
C ALA A 461 -17.09 20.44 -6.84
N SER A 462 -15.89 21.02 -6.81
CA SER A 462 -15.65 22.42 -6.48
C SER A 462 -14.30 22.86 -7.06
N PRO A 463 -14.21 24.00 -7.77
CA PRO A 463 -12.93 24.57 -8.18
C PRO A 463 -12.17 25.23 -7.01
N GLY A 464 -12.85 25.53 -5.91
CA GLY A 464 -12.29 26.28 -4.77
C GLY A 464 -12.04 27.76 -5.07
N VAL A 465 -11.37 28.43 -4.12
CA VAL A 465 -10.98 29.85 -4.23
C VAL A 465 -9.49 30.09 -4.00
N GLY A 466 -8.69 29.03 -3.86
CA GLY A 466 -7.24 29.11 -3.69
C GLY A 466 -6.78 29.86 -2.45
N GLY A 467 -7.58 29.82 -1.38
CA GLY A 467 -7.30 30.54 -0.14
C GLY A 467 -7.60 32.04 -0.19
N ALA A 468 -8.24 32.55 -1.25
CA ALA A 468 -8.60 33.95 -1.37
C ALA A 468 -9.47 34.44 -0.19
N THR A 469 -9.22 35.68 0.21
CA THR A 469 -10.02 36.40 1.22
C THR A 469 -10.89 37.50 0.60
N LYS A 470 -10.65 37.83 -0.67
CA LYS A 470 -11.35 38.87 -1.44
C LYS A 470 -11.99 38.27 -2.69
N MET A 471 -13.15 38.82 -3.08
CA MET A 471 -13.92 38.36 -4.25
C MET A 471 -13.10 38.32 -5.54
N ASP A 472 -12.35 39.38 -5.85
CA ASP A 472 -11.60 39.47 -7.10
C ASP A 472 -10.50 38.39 -7.19
N LYS A 473 -9.90 38.03 -6.05
CA LYS A 473 -8.90 36.96 -5.99
C LYS A 473 -9.51 35.57 -6.12
N ALA A 474 -10.77 35.40 -5.69
CA ALA A 474 -11.51 34.16 -5.96
C ALA A 474 -11.88 34.06 -7.44
N GLU A 475 -12.28 35.17 -8.08
CA GLU A 475 -12.52 35.23 -9.53
C GLU A 475 -11.24 34.89 -10.30
N ASP A 476 -10.11 35.55 -9.98
CA ASP A 476 -8.79 35.26 -10.56
C ASP A 476 -8.43 33.78 -10.42
N HIS A 477 -8.70 33.19 -9.25
CA HIS A 477 -8.39 31.79 -9.00
C HIS A 477 -9.16 30.85 -9.94
N ILE A 478 -10.48 31.03 -10.04
CA ILE A 478 -11.35 30.19 -10.88
C ILE A 478 -11.02 30.42 -12.36
N LEU A 479 -10.84 31.66 -12.79
CA LEU A 479 -10.42 32.00 -14.16
C LEU A 479 -9.07 31.37 -14.50
N ARG A 480 -8.13 31.32 -13.56
CA ARG A 480 -6.85 30.64 -13.78
C ARG A 480 -7.00 29.13 -13.94
N ILE A 481 -7.90 28.47 -13.19
CA ILE A 481 -8.21 27.05 -13.42
C ILE A 481 -8.84 26.86 -14.81
N CYS A 482 -9.81 27.71 -15.18
CA CYS A 482 -10.37 27.71 -16.53
C CYS A 482 -9.31 27.91 -17.61
N ALA A 483 -8.34 28.81 -17.38
CA ALA A 483 -7.26 29.09 -18.32
C ALA A 483 -6.31 27.91 -18.46
N ASN A 484 -5.93 27.28 -17.35
CA ASN A 484 -5.08 26.10 -17.32
C ASN A 484 -5.74 24.93 -18.08
N LEU A 485 -7.04 24.72 -17.90
CA LEU A 485 -7.82 23.66 -18.58
C LEU A 485 -8.27 24.05 -19.99
N ASP A 486 -7.93 25.24 -20.47
CA ASP A 486 -8.40 25.80 -21.74
C ASP A 486 -9.93 25.77 -21.89
N ALA A 487 -10.65 25.97 -20.78
CA ALA A 487 -12.09 25.86 -20.72
C ALA A 487 -12.76 27.10 -21.31
N SER A 488 -13.62 26.89 -22.30
CA SER A 488 -14.47 27.93 -22.89
C SER A 488 -15.58 28.39 -21.93
N LYS A 489 -16.05 27.49 -21.05
CA LYS A 489 -17.08 27.75 -20.03
C LYS A 489 -16.88 26.85 -18.82
N ILE A 490 -17.26 27.38 -17.66
CA ILE A 490 -17.53 26.57 -16.47
C ILE A 490 -19.04 26.32 -16.36
N MET A 491 -19.41 25.04 -16.31
CA MET A 491 -20.78 24.56 -16.25
C MET A 491 -21.11 24.18 -14.82
N THR A 492 -22.17 24.75 -14.26
CA THR A 492 -22.68 24.42 -12.93
C THR A 492 -24.19 24.45 -12.95
N ARG A 493 -24.83 23.64 -12.10
CA ARG A 493 -26.27 23.65 -11.90
C ARG A 493 -26.58 23.44 -10.42
N SER A 494 -27.47 24.27 -9.89
CA SER A 494 -28.09 24.00 -8.58
C SER A 494 -29.07 22.84 -8.75
N LEU A 495 -28.91 21.78 -7.96
CA LEU A 495 -29.74 20.57 -8.01
C LEU A 495 -31.20 20.79 -7.54
N GLY A 496 -31.64 22.03 -7.30
CA GLY A 496 -33.04 22.35 -6.96
C GLY A 496 -33.54 21.59 -5.72
N LYS A 497 -34.78 21.07 -5.76
CA LYS A 497 -35.44 20.25 -4.72
C LYS A 497 -34.64 19.03 -4.23
N HIS A 498 -33.52 18.68 -4.88
CA HIS A 498 -32.60 17.61 -4.46
C HIS A 498 -31.39 18.10 -3.65
N LYS A 499 -31.25 19.41 -3.40
CA LYS A 499 -30.22 19.91 -2.47
C LYS A 499 -30.75 19.77 -1.05
N LYS A 500 -30.50 18.61 -0.45
CA LYS A 500 -30.75 18.41 0.96
C LYS A 500 -29.78 19.29 1.76
N GLU A 501 -30.30 20.27 2.48
CA GLU A 501 -29.49 21.05 3.43
C GLU A 501 -29.11 20.10 4.55
N ILE A 502 -27.81 19.85 4.69
CA ILE A 502 -27.28 19.01 5.75
C ILE A 502 -27.19 19.90 6.98
N ASP A 503 -27.87 19.49 8.06
CA ASP A 503 -27.81 20.18 9.33
C ASP A 503 -26.37 20.16 9.85
N LYS A 504 -25.78 21.35 9.92
CA LYS A 504 -24.44 21.55 10.45
C LYS A 504 -24.52 21.83 11.94
N ILE A 505 -23.84 21.00 12.72
CA ILE A 505 -23.79 21.10 14.17
C ILE A 505 -22.34 21.39 14.57
N ILE A 506 -22.13 22.41 15.39
CA ILE A 506 -20.83 22.68 16.02
C ILE A 506 -20.93 22.26 17.47
N VAL A 507 -20.09 21.31 17.87
CA VAL A 507 -19.96 20.85 19.24
C VAL A 507 -18.67 21.43 19.80
N THR A 508 -18.82 22.45 20.64
CA THR A 508 -17.70 23.07 21.35
C THR A 508 -17.41 22.28 22.62
N VAL A 509 -16.16 21.89 22.76
CA VAL A 509 -15.57 21.17 23.89
C VAL A 509 -14.83 22.17 24.76
N GLU A 510 -15.06 22.11 26.06
CA GLU A 510 -14.30 22.93 27.03
C GLU A 510 -13.05 22.20 27.49
N ASP A 511 -12.03 22.96 27.90
CA ASP A 511 -10.84 22.39 28.50
C ASP A 511 -11.18 21.66 29.80
N ARG A 512 -10.36 20.66 30.13
CA ARG A 512 -10.51 19.91 31.39
C ARG A 512 -10.36 20.87 32.58
N LYS A 513 -11.27 20.75 33.55
CA LYS A 513 -11.19 21.52 34.80
C LYS A 513 -9.91 21.22 35.56
N GLU A 514 -9.53 19.95 35.57
CA GLU A 514 -8.30 19.42 36.16
C GLU A 514 -7.64 18.48 35.14
N ASP A 515 -6.33 18.61 34.94
CA ASP A 515 -5.54 17.73 34.08
C ASP A 515 -4.27 17.25 34.82
N PRO A 516 -4.41 16.39 35.85
CA PRO A 516 -3.25 15.92 36.61
C PRO A 516 -2.22 15.19 35.73
N PHE A 517 -2.68 14.47 34.70
CA PHE A 517 -1.81 13.80 33.73
C PHE A 517 -0.98 14.84 32.94
N GLY A 518 -1.62 15.89 32.43
CA GLY A 518 -0.94 16.98 31.76
C GLY A 518 0.01 17.75 32.69
N ASP A 519 -0.32 17.89 33.97
CA ASP A 519 0.53 18.56 34.96
C ASP A 519 1.81 17.76 35.25
N VAL A 520 1.73 16.43 35.31
CA VAL A 520 2.92 15.56 35.40
C VAL A 520 3.78 15.69 34.14
N ILE A 521 3.18 15.72 32.94
CA ILE A 521 3.94 15.97 31.71
C ILE A 521 4.63 17.35 31.74
N LYS A 522 3.92 18.41 32.14
CA LYS A 522 4.49 19.75 32.26
C LYS A 522 5.62 19.81 33.30
N LYS A 523 5.48 19.09 34.43
CA LYS A 523 6.54 18.93 35.44
C LYS A 523 7.79 18.28 34.84
N ILE A 524 7.63 17.21 34.07
CA ILE A 524 8.74 16.55 33.36
C ILE A 524 9.37 17.52 32.36
N MET A 525 8.57 18.21 31.54
CA MET A 525 9.06 19.20 30.56
C MET A 525 9.85 20.32 31.25
N ASN A 526 9.37 20.84 32.39
CA ASN A 526 10.07 21.87 33.16
C ASN A 526 11.40 21.36 33.73
N ALA A 527 11.45 20.12 34.22
CA ALA A 527 12.72 19.53 34.67
C ALA A 527 13.73 19.39 33.53
N ILE A 528 13.28 19.04 32.32
CA ILE A 528 14.13 19.00 31.12
C ILE A 528 14.58 20.42 30.73
N HIS A 529 13.70 21.41 30.80
CA HIS A 529 14.05 22.82 30.58
C HIS A 529 15.13 23.31 31.53
N THR A 530 15.02 23.00 32.82
CA THR A 530 16.04 23.35 33.82
C THR A 530 17.36 22.64 33.53
N HIS A 531 17.33 21.34 33.20
CA HIS A 531 18.55 20.59 32.86
C HIS A 531 19.25 21.17 31.63
N ALA A 532 18.50 21.56 30.59
CA ALA A 532 19.01 22.08 29.33
C ALA A 532 19.24 23.61 29.32
N GLU A 533 18.93 24.32 30.41
CA GLU A 533 18.98 25.79 30.50
C GLU A 533 18.14 26.49 29.40
N LEU A 534 16.98 25.92 29.09
CA LEU A 534 16.07 26.41 28.06
C LEU A 534 14.83 27.06 28.67
N PHE A 535 14.57 28.32 28.35
CA PHE A 535 13.44 29.08 28.90
C PHE A 535 12.47 29.54 27.79
N PRO A 536 11.43 28.76 27.47
CA PRO A 536 10.42 29.14 26.48
C PRO A 536 9.54 30.27 27.04
N THR A 537 9.13 31.20 26.17
CA THR A 537 8.15 32.26 26.51
C THR A 537 6.71 31.89 26.14
N CYS A 538 6.52 30.71 25.54
CA CYS A 538 5.23 30.22 25.06
C CYS A 538 4.69 29.11 25.96
N GLU A 539 3.38 28.91 25.91
CA GLU A 539 2.69 27.88 26.69
C GLU A 539 3.06 26.46 26.24
N LEU A 540 3.34 25.57 27.20
CA LEU A 540 3.67 24.17 26.95
C LEU A 540 2.49 23.43 26.31
N GLY A 541 2.76 22.61 25.29
CA GLY A 541 1.72 21.89 24.54
C GLY A 541 1.05 22.72 23.44
N SER A 542 1.33 24.02 23.33
CA SER A 542 0.82 24.86 22.25
C SER A 542 1.52 24.60 20.91
N GLN A 543 0.88 24.98 19.80
CA GLN A 543 1.51 24.92 18.48
C GLN A 543 2.76 25.82 18.38
N ASN A 544 2.79 26.94 19.11
CA ASN A 544 3.95 27.83 19.16
C ASN A 544 5.14 27.16 19.85
N TYR A 545 4.88 26.40 20.91
CA TYR A 545 5.91 25.62 21.60
C TYR A 545 6.50 24.54 20.69
N GLU A 546 5.65 23.82 19.95
CA GLU A 546 6.11 22.80 18.98
C GLU A 546 7.05 23.42 17.93
N GLN A 547 6.73 24.59 17.40
CA GLN A 547 7.60 25.30 16.45
C GLN A 547 8.91 25.73 17.09
N TRP A 548 8.85 26.26 18.30
CA TRP A 548 10.02 26.71 19.06
C TRP A 548 10.97 25.55 19.36
N VAL A 549 10.47 24.41 19.84
CA VAL A 549 11.30 23.27 20.22
C VAL A 549 11.95 22.61 18.99
N VAL A 550 11.22 22.51 17.87
CA VAL A 550 11.78 22.04 16.59
C VAL A 550 12.89 22.97 16.09
N GLN A 551 12.72 24.28 16.25
CA GLN A 551 13.75 25.23 15.88
C GLN A 551 14.98 25.13 16.79
N LYS A 552 14.78 24.91 18.10
CA LYS A 552 15.88 24.70 19.05
C LYS A 552 16.65 23.42 18.78
N GLU A 553 15.97 22.30 18.55
CA GLU A 553 16.58 21.02 18.14
C GLU A 553 17.49 21.21 16.91
N ARG A 554 17.02 21.97 15.91
CA ARG A 554 17.78 22.26 14.68
C ARG A 554 18.99 23.16 14.90
N THR A 555 18.86 24.18 15.73
CA THR A 555 19.98 25.08 16.04
C THR A 555 21.05 24.33 16.83
N ALA A 556 20.66 23.56 17.86
CA ALA A 556 21.59 22.75 18.64
C ALA A 556 22.35 21.72 17.78
N ALA A 557 21.68 21.09 16.81
CA ALA A 557 22.34 20.21 15.84
C ALA A 557 23.40 20.93 14.96
N LYS A 558 23.26 22.23 14.71
CA LYS A 558 24.29 23.01 13.97
C LYS A 558 25.48 23.35 14.85
N GLU A 559 25.18 23.71 16.08
CA GLU A 559 26.14 24.14 17.09
C GLU A 559 26.87 22.96 17.74
N GLU A 560 26.51 21.73 17.34
CA GLU A 560 27.03 20.47 17.91
C GLU A 560 26.75 20.34 19.42
N ASP A 561 25.72 21.05 19.90
CA ASP A 561 25.25 20.96 21.27
C ASP A 561 24.35 19.73 21.44
N GLN A 562 24.99 18.60 21.75
CA GLN A 562 24.32 17.32 21.96
C GLN A 562 23.29 17.39 23.10
N LYS A 563 23.62 18.07 24.20
CA LYS A 563 22.76 18.17 25.39
C LYS A 563 21.43 18.84 25.04
N VAL A 564 21.49 20.04 24.43
CA VAL A 564 20.29 20.80 24.06
C VAL A 564 19.51 20.07 22.96
N ARG A 565 20.19 19.45 21.99
CA ARG A 565 19.54 18.71 20.91
C ARG A 565 18.70 17.55 21.43
N VAL A 566 19.28 16.69 22.27
CA VAL A 566 18.58 15.52 22.85
C VAL A 566 17.42 15.99 23.75
N CYS A 567 17.64 17.01 24.58
CA CYS A 567 16.58 17.58 25.41
C CYS A 567 15.43 18.13 24.56
N ALA A 568 15.72 18.86 23.48
CA ALA A 568 14.71 19.39 22.57
C ALA A 568 13.93 18.28 21.84
N GLU A 569 14.60 17.18 21.47
CA GLU A 569 13.94 16.01 20.88
C GLU A 569 12.93 15.38 21.85
N HIS A 570 13.31 15.17 23.12
CA HIS A 570 12.40 14.68 24.15
C HIS A 570 11.26 15.66 24.44
N LEU A 571 11.56 16.95 24.58
CA LEU A 571 10.54 18.00 24.81
C LEU A 571 9.50 18.03 23.68
N ARG A 572 9.92 17.77 22.44
CA ARG A 572 9.01 17.64 21.30
C ARG A 572 8.05 16.45 21.46
N GLN A 573 8.56 15.29 21.89
CA GLN A 573 7.71 14.12 22.16
C GLN A 573 6.74 14.38 23.32
N TYR A 574 7.18 14.99 24.41
CA TYR A 574 6.28 15.35 25.52
C TYR A 574 5.22 16.38 25.13
N SER A 575 5.57 17.38 24.31
CA SER A 575 4.61 18.32 23.75
C SER A 575 3.56 17.62 22.87
N GLU A 576 3.96 16.63 22.07
CA GLU A 576 3.05 15.82 21.27
C GLU A 576 2.17 14.94 22.16
N GLY A 577 2.73 14.31 23.21
CA GLY A 577 1.99 13.53 24.20
C GLY A 577 0.90 14.35 24.92
N LEU A 578 1.22 15.60 25.28
CA LEU A 578 0.26 16.53 25.89
C LEU A 578 -0.87 16.94 24.93
N GLN A 579 -0.57 17.12 23.64
CA GLN A 579 -1.63 17.37 22.65
C GLN A 579 -2.51 16.14 22.42
N LEU A 580 -1.92 14.94 22.47
CA LEU A 580 -2.65 13.69 22.34
C LEU A 580 -3.58 13.46 23.53
N SER A 581 -3.17 13.72 24.77
CA SER A 581 -4.07 13.55 25.93
C SER A 581 -5.31 14.44 25.88
N ASN A 582 -5.22 15.59 25.20
CA ASN A 582 -6.35 16.50 24.99
C ASN A 582 -7.28 16.10 23.83
N THR A 583 -6.82 15.22 22.92
CA THR A 583 -7.56 14.85 21.71
C THR A 583 -7.97 13.38 21.67
N ILE A 584 -7.22 12.49 22.28
CA ILE A 584 -7.50 11.05 22.41
C ILE A 584 -7.32 10.63 23.88
N ARG A 585 -7.35 9.33 24.20
CA ARG A 585 -7.28 8.90 25.60
C ARG A 585 -5.90 9.17 26.17
N MET A 586 -5.85 9.42 27.48
CA MET A 586 -4.58 9.54 28.20
C MET A 586 -3.76 8.25 28.13
N CYS A 587 -4.41 7.07 28.10
CA CYS A 587 -3.72 5.79 27.93
C CYS A 587 -3.00 5.69 26.57
N ASP A 588 -3.56 6.25 25.50
CA ASP A 588 -2.93 6.27 24.18
C ASP A 588 -1.74 7.26 24.17
N ALA A 589 -1.88 8.40 24.84
CA ALA A 589 -0.81 9.39 25.02
C ALA A 589 0.36 8.84 25.85
N PHE A 590 0.06 8.14 26.95
CA PHE A 590 1.03 7.42 27.76
C PHE A 590 1.72 6.32 26.95
N SER A 591 0.97 5.49 26.24
CA SER A 591 1.50 4.41 25.41
C SER A 591 2.46 4.95 24.34
N PHE A 592 2.16 6.13 23.78
CA PHE A 592 3.05 6.83 22.86
C PHE A 592 4.38 7.21 23.52
N LEU A 593 4.36 7.89 24.68
CA LEU A 593 5.57 8.28 25.39
C LEU A 593 6.36 7.06 25.88
N ASN A 594 5.67 6.05 26.41
CA ASN A 594 6.29 4.81 26.86
C ASN A 594 6.98 4.09 25.69
N LYS A 595 6.30 3.93 24.54
CA LYS A 595 6.91 3.34 23.35
C LYS A 595 8.16 4.11 22.89
N TYR A 596 8.11 5.44 22.92
CA TYR A 596 9.28 6.27 22.60
C TYR A 596 10.47 5.97 23.52
N HIS A 597 10.26 5.94 24.84
CA HIS A 597 11.34 5.63 25.80
C HIS A 597 11.83 4.18 25.71
N GLU A 598 10.95 3.21 25.47
CA GLU A 598 11.35 1.82 25.24
C GLU A 598 12.20 1.70 23.95
N GLU A 599 11.87 2.44 22.89
CA GLU A 599 12.69 2.51 21.69
C GLU A 599 14.05 3.17 21.95
N GLU A 600 14.10 4.25 22.75
CA GLU A 600 15.36 4.87 23.16
C GLU A 600 16.23 3.91 23.99
N LYS A 601 15.65 3.18 24.95
CA LYS A 601 16.37 2.15 25.72
C LYS A 601 16.91 1.05 24.81
N LYS A 602 16.06 0.53 23.92
CA LYS A 602 16.46 -0.48 22.92
C LYS A 602 17.57 0.01 22.00
N ARG A 603 17.62 1.30 21.65
CA ARG A 603 18.71 1.88 20.84
C ARG A 603 20.06 1.86 21.56
N LYS A 604 20.07 1.77 22.89
CA LYS A 604 21.30 1.78 23.70
C LYS A 604 21.77 0.37 24.10
N THR A 605 20.91 -0.64 24.00
CA THR A 605 21.25 -2.05 24.20
C THR A 605 21.51 -2.75 22.85
N THR A 606 22.42 -3.72 22.80
CA THR A 606 22.68 -4.56 21.62
C THR A 606 22.08 -5.96 21.82
N PRO A 607 21.70 -6.70 20.75
CA PRO A 607 21.08 -8.02 20.88
C PRO A 607 21.97 -9.06 21.59
N ASP A 608 23.30 -8.94 21.43
CA ASP A 608 24.28 -9.89 21.97
C ASP A 608 25.05 -9.36 23.20
N ASP A 609 24.68 -8.19 23.75
CA ASP A 609 25.37 -7.50 24.86
C ASP A 609 26.89 -7.22 24.67
N GLU A 610 27.48 -7.52 23.50
CA GLU A 610 28.93 -7.38 23.26
C GLU A 610 29.40 -5.92 23.05
N ILE A 611 28.52 -5.02 22.62
CA ILE A 611 28.87 -3.60 22.38
C ILE A 611 27.95 -2.70 23.21
N ALA A 612 28.49 -2.12 24.28
CA ALA A 612 27.82 -1.09 25.07
C ALA A 612 27.91 0.27 24.35
N ILE A 613 26.79 0.74 23.78
CA ILE A 613 26.69 2.09 23.23
C ILE A 613 26.80 3.08 24.38
N GLN A 614 27.60 4.14 24.22
CA GLN A 614 27.79 5.13 25.28
C GLN A 614 26.48 5.86 25.57
N ILE A 615 26.03 5.79 26.83
CA ILE A 615 24.89 6.55 27.34
C ILE A 615 25.42 7.81 27.99
N THR A 616 25.03 8.96 27.46
CA THR A 616 25.40 10.26 28.01
C THR A 616 24.69 10.55 29.34
N ASP A 617 25.25 11.45 30.14
CA ASP A 617 24.61 11.88 31.39
C ASP A 617 23.22 12.49 31.17
N THR A 618 23.04 13.20 30.05
CA THR A 618 21.73 13.75 29.65
C THR A 618 20.73 12.64 29.33
N GLU A 619 21.12 11.62 28.57
CA GLU A 619 20.23 10.48 28.28
C GLU A 619 19.87 9.70 29.56
N ARG A 620 20.85 9.47 30.44
CA ARG A 620 20.62 8.83 31.75
C ARG A 620 19.62 9.64 32.60
N PHE A 621 19.78 10.96 32.63
CA PHE A 621 18.84 11.86 33.29
C PHE A 621 17.43 11.75 32.70
N LEU A 622 17.28 11.79 31.37
CA LEU A 622 15.98 11.76 30.69
C LEU A 622 15.25 10.43 30.90
N LEU A 623 15.96 9.31 30.82
CA LEU A 623 15.40 7.97 31.04
C LEU A 623 14.97 7.80 32.50
N LYS A 624 15.83 8.18 33.45
CA LYS A 624 15.50 8.13 34.88
C LYS A 624 14.30 9.01 35.22
N LEU A 625 14.24 10.22 34.68
CA LEU A 625 13.13 11.15 34.89
C LEU A 625 11.80 10.57 34.41
N PHE A 626 11.77 9.87 33.27
CA PHE A 626 10.56 9.19 32.81
C PHE A 626 10.20 8.02 33.73
N ASP A 627 11.16 7.16 34.07
CA ASP A 627 10.93 5.99 34.91
C ASP A 627 10.38 6.35 36.30
N GLU A 628 10.87 7.45 36.90
CA GLU A 628 10.38 7.97 38.18
C GLU A 628 8.91 8.43 38.14
N ASN A 629 8.42 8.91 36.99
CA ASN A 629 7.05 9.41 36.84
C ASN A 629 6.14 8.41 36.08
N LYS A 630 6.68 7.27 35.60
CA LYS A 630 5.99 6.30 34.73
C LYS A 630 4.76 5.69 35.40
N GLU A 631 4.89 5.25 36.64
CA GLU A 631 3.79 4.63 37.39
C GLU A 631 2.69 5.63 37.76
N GLU A 632 3.06 6.89 38.05
CA GLU A 632 2.09 7.96 38.28
C GLU A 632 1.31 8.29 37.00
N LEU A 633 2.00 8.47 35.87
CA LEU A 633 1.37 8.68 34.57
C LEU A 633 0.44 7.54 34.17
N LYS A 634 0.84 6.28 34.42
CA LYS A 634 0.02 5.10 34.13
C LYS A 634 -1.28 5.09 34.94
N LYS A 635 -1.18 5.31 36.26
CA LYS A 635 -2.37 5.36 37.15
C LYS A 635 -3.32 6.48 36.76
N LEU A 636 -2.80 7.66 36.43
CA LEU A 636 -3.61 8.79 35.98
C LEU A 636 -4.26 8.52 34.61
N ALA A 637 -3.53 7.86 33.70
CA ALA A 637 -4.02 7.54 32.37
C ALA A 637 -5.19 6.54 32.35
N GLU A 638 -5.25 5.66 33.35
CA GLU A 638 -6.33 4.67 33.53
C GLU A 638 -7.54 5.24 34.29
N ASN A 639 -7.44 6.44 34.88
CA ASN A 639 -8.53 7.04 35.63
C ASN A 639 -9.54 7.74 34.68
N PRO A 640 -10.79 7.24 34.57
CA PRO A 640 -11.81 7.83 33.71
C PRO A 640 -12.33 9.19 34.20
N GLU A 641 -12.08 9.57 35.45
CA GLU A 641 -12.50 10.86 36.02
C GLU A 641 -11.90 12.05 35.27
N TYR A 642 -10.69 11.90 34.73
CA TYR A 642 -9.97 12.94 34.00
C TYR A 642 -10.04 12.74 32.46
N GLU A 643 -11.00 11.93 31.97
CA GLU A 643 -11.28 11.76 30.53
C GLU A 643 -11.57 13.13 29.90
N ASN A 644 -10.98 13.43 28.73
CA ASN A 644 -11.21 14.71 28.08
C ASN A 644 -12.66 14.83 27.57
N ASP A 645 -13.18 16.06 27.60
CA ASP A 645 -14.55 16.33 27.16
C ASP A 645 -14.73 16.08 25.65
N SER A 646 -13.65 16.14 24.85
CA SER A 646 -13.70 15.86 23.40
C SER A 646 -14.21 14.45 23.12
N LEU A 647 -13.69 13.45 23.83
CA LEU A 647 -14.13 12.05 23.73
C LEU A 647 -15.53 11.87 24.30
N SER A 648 -15.88 12.55 25.40
CA SER A 648 -17.23 12.48 25.98
C SER A 648 -18.29 13.03 25.02
N LYS A 649 -18.04 14.17 24.39
CA LYS A 649 -18.91 14.77 23.37
C LYS A 649 -18.97 13.92 22.11
N LEU A 650 -17.83 13.37 21.66
CA LEU A 650 -17.79 12.46 20.53
C LEU A 650 -18.59 11.18 20.80
N ARG A 651 -18.45 10.58 21.99
CA ARG A 651 -19.20 9.41 22.45
C ARG A 651 -20.69 9.68 22.44
N ALA A 652 -21.13 10.77 23.07
CA ALA A 652 -22.53 11.16 23.10
C ALA A 652 -23.10 11.33 21.69
N LYS A 653 -22.32 11.94 20.78
CA LYS A 653 -22.73 12.12 19.39
C LYS A 653 -22.83 10.80 18.63
N ILE A 654 -21.82 9.92 18.72
CA ILE A 654 -21.86 8.60 18.07
C ILE A 654 -23.05 7.79 18.57
N LEU A 655 -23.24 7.69 19.90
CA LEU A 655 -24.36 6.96 20.49
C LEU A 655 -25.70 7.50 20.00
N HIS A 656 -25.86 8.83 19.95
CA HIS A 656 -27.08 9.45 19.45
C HIS A 656 -27.35 9.13 17.96
N GLU A 657 -26.34 9.19 17.11
CA GLU A 657 -26.49 8.97 15.66
C GLU A 657 -26.77 7.50 15.30
N PHE A 658 -26.28 6.54 16.11
CA PHE A 658 -26.56 5.11 15.93
C PHE A 658 -27.84 4.65 16.63
N SER A 659 -28.25 5.29 17.73
CA SER A 659 -29.51 4.93 18.42
C SER A 659 -30.75 5.52 17.72
N SER A 660 -30.58 6.59 16.92
CA SER A 660 -31.69 7.24 16.23
C SER A 660 -32.03 6.63 14.87
N ARG A 661 -31.29 5.61 14.41
CA ARG A 661 -31.40 5.04 13.06
C ARG A 661 -31.18 3.53 13.04
N ASP A 662 -31.99 2.82 12.28
CA ASP A 662 -31.93 1.35 12.19
C ASP A 662 -30.67 0.83 11.46
N GLN A 663 -30.22 1.54 10.42
CA GLN A 663 -29.01 1.20 9.65
C GLN A 663 -28.10 2.42 9.48
N ALA A 664 -27.48 2.86 10.57
CA ALA A 664 -26.55 3.98 10.55
C ALA A 664 -25.19 3.59 9.93
N ARG A 665 -24.69 4.45 9.05
CA ARG A 665 -23.30 4.46 8.56
C ARG A 665 -22.69 5.84 8.74
N GLY A 666 -21.46 5.90 9.23
CA GLY A 666 -20.81 7.18 9.53
C GLY A 666 -19.32 7.23 9.24
N ILE A 667 -18.80 8.45 9.13
CA ILE A 667 -17.36 8.71 9.00
C ILE A 667 -16.93 9.76 10.03
N ILE A 668 -15.84 9.48 10.74
CA ILE A 668 -15.14 10.42 11.61
C ILE A 668 -13.82 10.80 10.95
N PHE A 669 -13.65 12.07 10.63
CA PHE A 669 -12.40 12.62 10.13
C PHE A 669 -11.53 13.17 11.26
N THR A 670 -10.28 12.75 11.34
CA THR A 670 -9.30 13.23 12.33
C THR A 670 -7.97 13.62 11.68
N LYS A 671 -7.16 14.41 12.38
CA LYS A 671 -5.95 15.03 11.84
C LYS A 671 -4.79 14.06 11.62
N THR A 672 -4.57 13.14 12.55
CA THR A 672 -3.35 12.30 12.54
C THR A 672 -3.69 10.82 12.37
N ARG A 673 -2.72 10.05 11.82
CA ARG A 673 -2.85 8.59 11.71
C ARG A 673 -3.01 7.93 13.07
N ARG A 674 -2.25 8.39 14.07
CA ARG A 674 -2.32 7.88 15.45
C ARG A 674 -3.71 8.09 16.04
N SER A 675 -4.28 9.28 15.87
CA SER A 675 -5.64 9.57 16.34
C SER A 675 -6.68 8.67 15.67
N ALA A 676 -6.54 8.36 14.37
CA ALA A 676 -7.48 7.47 13.68
C ALA A 676 -7.43 6.04 14.24
N ILE A 677 -6.23 5.50 14.47
CA ILE A 677 -6.03 4.17 15.07
C ILE A 677 -6.55 4.15 16.52
N ALA A 678 -6.16 5.12 17.34
CA ALA A 678 -6.53 5.20 18.74
C ALA A 678 -8.05 5.34 18.94
N LEU A 679 -8.71 6.19 18.14
CA LEU A 679 -10.17 6.30 18.17
C LEU A 679 -10.87 5.02 17.71
N SER A 680 -10.29 4.28 16.76
CA SER A 680 -10.84 3.00 16.30
C SER A 680 -10.78 1.96 17.43
N GLN A 681 -9.64 1.88 18.12
CA GLN A 681 -9.47 1.01 19.28
C GLN A 681 -10.41 1.41 20.43
N TRP A 682 -10.51 2.71 20.73
CA TRP A 682 -11.43 3.22 21.75
C TRP A 682 -12.89 2.85 21.49
N VAL A 683 -13.34 2.87 20.23
CA VAL A 683 -14.71 2.44 19.88
C VAL A 683 -14.85 0.92 20.03
N GLN A 684 -13.87 0.15 19.58
CA GLN A 684 -13.89 -1.32 19.63
C GLN A 684 -13.83 -1.88 21.06
N GLU A 685 -13.10 -1.22 21.97
CA GLU A 685 -12.91 -1.65 23.35
C GLU A 685 -14.08 -1.26 24.27
N ASN A 686 -14.96 -0.36 23.84
CA ASN A 686 -16.05 0.13 24.67
C ASN A 686 -17.35 -0.63 24.37
N PRO A 687 -17.86 -1.44 25.34
CA PRO A 687 -19.00 -2.33 25.11
C PRO A 687 -20.28 -1.59 24.73
N LYS A 688 -20.46 -0.34 25.18
CA LYS A 688 -21.66 0.46 24.87
C LYS A 688 -21.83 0.71 23.37
N PHE A 689 -20.73 0.75 22.61
CA PHE A 689 -20.78 0.88 21.16
C PHE A 689 -21.15 -0.46 20.50
N ALA A 690 -20.60 -1.57 20.99
CA ALA A 690 -20.94 -2.91 20.51
C ALA A 690 -22.41 -3.26 20.78
N ASP A 691 -22.95 -2.87 21.93
CA ASP A 691 -24.35 -3.12 22.35
C ASP A 691 -25.38 -2.51 21.39
N ILE A 692 -25.03 -1.40 20.71
CA ILE A 692 -25.88 -0.75 19.70
C ILE A 692 -25.39 -1.02 18.26
N GLY A 693 -24.52 -2.01 18.08
CA GLY A 693 -24.08 -2.49 16.78
C GLY A 693 -23.04 -1.62 16.06
N VAL A 694 -22.32 -0.72 16.75
CA VAL A 694 -21.23 0.05 16.13
C VAL A 694 -20.02 -0.85 15.89
N LYS A 695 -19.59 -0.92 14.64
CA LYS A 695 -18.41 -1.66 14.16
C LYS A 695 -17.48 -0.68 13.47
N ALA A 696 -16.42 -0.30 14.17
CA ALA A 696 -15.47 0.72 13.70
C ALA A 696 -14.23 0.13 13.04
N ALA A 697 -13.75 0.80 11.99
CA ALA A 697 -12.43 0.55 11.40
C ALA A 697 -11.78 1.87 10.95
N HIS A 698 -10.44 1.89 10.89
CA HIS A 698 -9.70 3.08 10.48
C HIS A 698 -9.24 3.01 9.02
N VAL A 699 -9.10 4.18 8.38
CA VAL A 699 -8.55 4.31 7.02
C VAL A 699 -7.52 5.45 7.00
N ILE A 700 -6.24 5.10 6.83
CA ILE A 700 -5.11 6.04 6.82
C ILE A 700 -4.32 5.95 5.51
N GLY A 701 -3.66 7.05 5.11
CA GLY A 701 -2.95 7.11 3.82
C GLY A 701 -1.71 6.18 3.74
N GLY A 702 -1.36 5.77 2.53
CA GLY A 702 -0.30 4.78 2.25
C GLY A 702 1.14 5.29 2.18
N GLY A 703 1.38 6.60 2.37
CA GLY A 703 2.74 7.16 2.27
C GLY A 703 3.63 6.83 3.47
N ASP A 704 4.92 6.60 3.23
CA ASP A 704 5.90 6.22 4.27
C ASP A 704 6.58 7.42 4.99
N GLN A 705 5.98 8.61 4.91
CA GLN A 705 6.56 9.84 5.46
C GLN A 705 6.24 10.09 6.94
N SER A 706 5.43 9.21 7.55
CA SER A 706 5.02 9.31 8.96
C SER A 706 5.72 8.26 9.80
N VAL A 707 5.89 8.53 11.10
CA VAL A 707 6.37 7.55 12.09
C VAL A 707 5.35 6.42 12.27
N VAL A 708 4.07 6.67 11.98
CA VAL A 708 3.00 5.67 12.06
C VAL A 708 2.94 4.85 10.77
N LYS A 709 2.95 3.53 10.93
CA LYS A 709 2.79 2.53 9.87
C LYS A 709 1.65 2.93 8.92
N PRO A 710 1.90 3.06 7.61
CA PRO A 710 0.85 3.33 6.63
C PRO A 710 -0.02 2.09 6.41
N MET A 711 -1.25 2.31 5.92
CA MET A 711 -2.04 1.23 5.32
C MET A 711 -1.69 1.10 3.84
N THR A 712 -1.51 -0.13 3.38
CA THR A 712 -1.38 -0.49 1.97
C THR A 712 -2.69 -0.22 1.22
N ALA A 713 -2.61 -0.13 -0.11
CA ALA A 713 -3.80 0.02 -0.96
C ALA A 713 -4.74 -1.19 -0.86
N ALA A 714 -4.21 -2.39 -0.58
CA ALA A 714 -5.01 -3.60 -0.35
C ALA A 714 -5.81 -3.50 0.96
N GLU A 715 -5.17 -3.13 2.07
CA GLU A 715 -5.84 -2.93 3.37
C GLU A 715 -6.92 -1.85 3.30
N GLN A 716 -6.66 -0.74 2.60
CA GLN A 716 -7.68 0.30 2.40
C GLN A 716 -8.88 -0.22 1.62
N ARG A 717 -8.68 -1.02 0.56
CA ARG A 717 -9.76 -1.60 -0.23
C ARG A 717 -10.58 -2.60 0.58
N ASP A 718 -9.93 -3.45 1.39
CA ASP A 718 -10.61 -4.40 2.26
C ASP A 718 -11.54 -3.69 3.26
N VAL A 719 -11.05 -2.65 3.96
CA VAL A 719 -11.88 -1.88 4.90
C VAL A 719 -13.04 -1.17 4.21
N LEU A 720 -12.82 -0.61 3.01
CA LEU A 720 -13.90 0.03 2.24
C LEU A 720 -14.92 -0.98 1.73
N SER A 721 -14.50 -2.19 1.35
CA SER A 721 -15.38 -3.29 0.96
C SER A 721 -16.27 -3.70 2.13
N LYS A 722 -15.68 -3.94 3.30
CA LYS A 722 -16.38 -4.24 4.56
C LYS A 722 -17.35 -3.13 4.98
N PHE A 723 -17.01 -1.88 4.69
CA PHE A 723 -17.92 -0.77 4.91
C PHE A 723 -19.09 -0.73 3.90
N GLY A 724 -18.86 -1.18 2.67
CA GLY A 724 -19.89 -1.38 1.65
C GLY A 724 -20.90 -2.48 2.02
N THR A 725 -20.40 -3.64 2.45
CA THR A 725 -21.21 -4.79 2.89
C THR A 725 -21.95 -4.51 4.20
N GLY A 726 -21.42 -3.64 5.05
CA GLY A 726 -21.98 -3.29 6.36
C GLY A 726 -21.33 -4.04 7.53
N ASP A 727 -20.29 -4.85 7.27
CA ASP A 727 -19.46 -5.47 8.32
C ASP A 727 -18.74 -4.42 9.17
N VAL A 728 -18.44 -3.27 8.57
CA VAL A 728 -18.03 -2.04 9.24
C VAL A 728 -19.10 -0.99 8.97
N ASN A 729 -19.51 -0.23 9.98
CA ASN A 729 -20.49 0.85 9.83
C ASN A 729 -19.99 2.21 10.35
N LEU A 730 -18.78 2.28 10.93
CA LEU A 730 -18.11 3.52 11.29
C LEU A 730 -16.69 3.55 10.76
N LEU A 731 -16.40 4.47 9.83
CA LEU A 731 -15.02 4.72 9.38
C LEU A 731 -14.36 5.83 10.19
N ILE A 732 -13.13 5.62 10.61
CA ILE A 732 -12.31 6.65 11.24
C ILE A 732 -11.12 6.94 10.35
N ALA A 733 -11.15 8.08 9.66
CA ALA A 733 -10.24 8.36 8.57
C ALA A 733 -9.46 9.66 8.76
N THR A 734 -8.29 9.74 8.13
CA THR A 734 -7.65 11.03 7.86
C THR A 734 -8.19 11.63 6.57
N THR A 735 -7.55 12.68 6.05
CA THR A 735 -7.92 13.32 4.77
C THR A 735 -7.92 12.38 3.56
N VAL A 736 -7.40 11.15 3.70
CA VAL A 736 -7.41 10.13 2.65
C VAL A 736 -8.83 9.82 2.13
N ALA A 737 -9.84 9.85 3.01
CA ALA A 737 -11.23 9.54 2.70
C ALA A 737 -12.07 10.78 2.29
N GLU A 738 -11.50 12.00 2.33
CA GLU A 738 -12.22 13.20 1.90
C GLU A 738 -12.49 13.13 0.38
N GLU A 739 -11.47 12.81 -0.42
CA GLU A 739 -11.51 12.85 -1.88
C GLU A 739 -11.24 11.47 -2.52
N GLY A 740 -11.85 11.19 -3.67
CA GLY A 740 -11.36 10.19 -4.62
C GLY A 740 -11.39 8.72 -4.20
N LEU A 741 -11.91 8.38 -3.02
CA LEU A 741 -12.28 6.99 -2.70
C LEU A 741 -13.78 6.82 -2.88
N ASP A 742 -14.23 5.70 -3.42
CA ASP A 742 -15.64 5.33 -3.35
C ASP A 742 -15.99 5.00 -1.92
N ILE A 743 -16.94 5.75 -1.38
CA ILE A 743 -17.43 5.50 -0.03
C ILE A 743 -18.95 5.52 -0.13
N PRO A 744 -19.64 4.45 0.31
CA PRO A 744 -21.08 4.40 0.45
C PRO A 744 -21.68 5.65 1.09
N ALA A 745 -22.95 5.93 0.80
CA ALA A 745 -23.65 7.05 1.41
C ALA A 745 -23.68 6.89 2.94
N CYS A 746 -23.31 7.95 3.66
CA CYS A 746 -23.29 7.98 5.11
C CYS A 746 -24.48 8.80 5.65
N ASN A 747 -24.98 8.40 6.82
CA ASN A 747 -25.99 9.10 7.61
C ASN A 747 -25.36 10.22 8.45
N PHE A 748 -24.07 10.16 8.74
CA PHE A 748 -23.41 11.27 9.42
C PHE A 748 -21.92 11.38 9.10
N VAL A 749 -21.43 12.61 9.15
CA VAL A 749 -20.02 12.92 9.02
C VAL A 749 -19.60 13.78 10.20
N ILE A 750 -18.58 13.33 10.94
CA ILE A 750 -18.03 14.07 12.07
C ILE A 750 -16.61 14.51 11.72
N ARG A 751 -16.31 15.80 11.79
CA ARG A 751 -14.94 16.32 11.74
C ARG A 751 -14.46 16.57 13.16
N TYR A 752 -13.54 15.72 13.62
CA TYR A 752 -13.02 15.74 14.97
C TYR A 752 -11.69 16.52 15.02
N GLY A 753 -11.76 17.81 15.37
CA GLY A 753 -10.60 18.71 15.42
C GLY A 753 -9.92 18.95 14.06
N LEU A 754 -10.54 18.55 12.95
CA LEU A 754 -9.98 18.65 11.60
C LEU A 754 -10.70 19.71 10.77
N VAL A 755 -9.97 20.75 10.37
CA VAL A 755 -10.41 21.71 9.35
C VAL A 755 -9.25 21.98 8.40
N THR A 756 -9.49 21.73 7.11
CA THR A 756 -8.52 21.87 6.03
C THR A 756 -8.85 23.08 5.15
N ASN A 757 -9.52 22.86 4.01
CA ASN A 757 -9.91 23.92 3.07
C ASN A 757 -11.39 23.75 2.67
N GLU A 758 -11.89 24.70 1.87
CA GLU A 758 -13.28 24.72 1.40
C GLU A 758 -13.63 23.55 0.46
N ILE A 759 -12.66 23.03 -0.30
CA ILE A 759 -12.89 21.90 -1.21
C ILE A 759 -13.12 20.62 -0.41
N ALA A 760 -12.21 20.34 0.52
CA ALA A 760 -12.29 19.20 1.43
C ALA A 760 -13.53 19.27 2.32
N MET A 761 -13.94 20.46 2.77
CA MET A 761 -15.20 20.66 3.49
C MET A 761 -16.40 20.20 2.64
N ILE A 762 -16.51 20.65 1.39
CA ILE A 762 -17.60 20.26 0.47
C ILE A 762 -17.56 18.76 0.17
N GLN A 763 -16.38 18.19 -0.03
CA GLN A 763 -16.21 16.76 -0.32
C GLN A 763 -16.57 15.88 0.88
N ALA A 764 -16.12 16.23 2.08
CA ALA A 764 -16.45 15.55 3.34
C ALA A 764 -17.96 15.64 3.60
N GLN A 765 -18.55 16.82 3.46
CA GLN A 765 -19.99 17.01 3.55
C GLN A 765 -20.74 16.14 2.52
N GLY A 766 -20.22 16.04 1.28
CA GLY A 766 -20.77 15.18 0.22
C GLY A 766 -20.69 13.67 0.49
N ARG A 767 -20.03 13.22 1.57
CA ARG A 767 -20.11 11.82 2.04
C ARG A 767 -21.39 11.57 2.83
N GLY A 768 -21.88 12.57 3.56
CA GLY A 768 -23.16 12.54 4.26
C GLY A 768 -24.32 12.83 3.30
N ARG A 769 -24.79 11.79 2.59
CA ARG A 769 -25.80 11.94 1.53
C ARG A 769 -26.98 10.97 1.61
N ALA A 770 -27.18 10.32 2.75
CA ALA A 770 -28.40 9.55 3.06
C ALA A 770 -29.60 10.48 3.39
N GLU A 771 -30.82 9.93 3.40
CA GLU A 771 -32.08 10.69 3.58
C GLU A 771 -32.23 11.44 4.91
N ASP A 772 -31.33 11.24 5.88
CA ASP A 772 -31.28 11.92 7.19
C ASP A 772 -29.83 12.33 7.61
N SER A 773 -28.98 12.55 6.61
CA SER A 773 -27.57 12.92 6.79
C SER A 773 -27.30 14.14 7.68
N SER A 774 -26.41 14.03 8.66
CA SER A 774 -25.92 15.14 9.51
C SER A 774 -24.43 15.45 9.29
N TYR A 775 -23.98 16.68 9.56
CA TYR A 775 -22.57 17.07 9.53
C TYR A 775 -22.18 17.77 10.83
N THR A 776 -21.24 17.20 11.57
CA THR A 776 -20.85 17.72 12.89
C THR A 776 -19.38 18.10 12.91
N LEU A 777 -19.06 19.29 13.42
CA LEU A 777 -17.70 19.70 13.76
C LEU A 777 -17.54 19.62 15.27
N VAL A 778 -16.58 18.82 15.75
CA VAL A 778 -16.17 18.80 17.15
C VAL A 778 -14.90 19.63 17.27
N GLU A 779 -14.94 20.69 18.08
CA GLU A 779 -13.80 21.58 18.30
C GLU A 779 -13.53 21.82 19.79
N VAL A 780 -12.26 22.06 20.12
CA VAL A 780 -11.87 22.57 21.45
C VAL A 780 -11.97 24.08 21.44
N LYS A 781 -12.60 24.65 22.47
CA LYS A 781 -12.75 26.10 22.65
C LYS A 781 -11.39 26.79 22.55
N GLY A 782 -11.30 27.86 21.77
CA GLY A 782 -10.04 28.59 21.56
C GLY A 782 -9.04 27.94 20.59
N SER A 783 -9.31 26.75 20.04
CA SER A 783 -8.44 26.11 19.04
C SER A 783 -8.46 26.77 17.64
N GLY A 784 -9.36 27.74 17.43
CA GLY A 784 -9.59 28.40 16.14
C GLY A 784 -10.13 27.46 15.05
N VAL A 785 -10.62 26.28 15.42
CA VAL A 785 -11.16 25.27 14.48
C VAL A 785 -12.52 25.73 13.94
N ALA A 786 -13.47 26.14 14.79
CA ALA A 786 -14.75 26.69 14.32
C ALA A 786 -14.59 27.96 13.48
N GLU A 787 -13.67 28.85 13.85
CA GLU A 787 -13.38 30.07 13.07
C GLU A 787 -12.88 29.74 11.66
N ARG A 788 -11.93 28.80 11.53
CA ARG A 788 -11.43 28.36 10.22
C ARG A 788 -12.51 27.69 9.38
N GLU A 789 -13.41 26.96 10.02
CA GLU A 789 -14.54 26.35 9.32
C GLU A 789 -15.54 27.42 8.83
N CYS A 790 -15.82 28.46 9.63
CA CYS A 790 -16.61 29.62 9.21
C CYS A 790 -15.96 30.35 8.01
N VAL A 791 -14.63 30.49 8.01
CA VAL A 791 -13.88 31.01 6.85
C VAL A 791 -14.09 30.14 5.61
N ASN A 792 -14.09 28.81 5.74
CA ASN A 792 -14.34 27.91 4.61
C ASN A 792 -15.78 28.00 4.07
N GLU A 793 -16.77 28.21 4.93
CA GLU A 793 -18.14 28.51 4.50
C GLU A 793 -18.23 29.82 3.73
N TYR A 794 -17.59 30.86 4.25
CA TYR A 794 -17.52 32.15 3.58
C TYR A 794 -16.85 32.02 2.20
N ARG A 795 -15.75 31.26 2.11
CA ARG A 795 -15.07 30.93 0.85
C ARG A 795 -15.97 30.16 -0.12
N THR A 796 -16.80 29.24 0.37
CA THR A 796 -17.78 28.51 -0.45
C THR A 796 -18.85 29.43 -1.01
N LYS A 797 -19.37 30.36 -0.20
CA LYS A 797 -20.33 31.39 -0.65
C LYS A 797 -19.69 32.34 -1.67
N MET A 798 -18.44 32.76 -1.43
CA MET A 798 -17.64 33.57 -2.34
C MET A 798 -17.39 32.85 -3.67
N MET A 799 -17.09 31.55 -3.64
CA MET A 799 -16.89 30.73 -4.82
C MET A 799 -18.11 30.74 -5.74
N HIS A 800 -19.30 30.44 -5.21
CA HIS A 800 -20.53 30.45 -6.02
C HIS A 800 -20.78 31.81 -6.67
N LYS A 801 -20.64 32.90 -5.89
CA LYS A 801 -20.74 34.27 -6.41
C LYS A 801 -19.71 34.57 -7.50
N ALA A 802 -18.48 34.08 -7.36
CA ALA A 802 -17.43 34.26 -8.36
C ALA A 802 -17.75 33.46 -9.64
N ILE A 803 -18.25 32.23 -9.53
CA ILE A 803 -18.71 31.44 -10.69
C ILE A 803 -19.83 32.17 -11.43
N ASP A 804 -20.82 32.71 -10.71
CA ASP A 804 -21.93 33.45 -11.33
C ASP A 804 -21.45 34.72 -12.06
N LYS A 805 -20.51 35.46 -11.47
CA LYS A 805 -19.86 36.60 -12.14
C LYS A 805 -19.11 36.19 -13.41
N ILE A 806 -18.33 35.11 -13.36
CA ILE A 806 -17.58 34.60 -14.52
C ILE A 806 -18.54 34.17 -15.63
N ARG A 807 -19.64 33.52 -15.29
CA ARG A 807 -20.67 33.10 -16.26
C ARG A 807 -21.43 34.28 -16.87
N ALA A 808 -21.51 35.41 -16.17
CA ALA A 808 -22.11 36.64 -16.68
C ALA A 808 -21.17 37.47 -17.55
N LEU A 809 -19.87 37.15 -17.62
CA LEU A 809 -18.95 37.82 -18.53
C LEU A 809 -19.35 37.58 -19.98
N ASN A 810 -19.21 38.61 -20.82
CA ASN A 810 -19.34 38.42 -22.24
C ASN A 810 -18.17 37.57 -22.78
N HIS A 811 -18.38 36.98 -23.96
CA HIS A 811 -17.41 36.07 -24.56
C HIS A 811 -16.04 36.71 -24.83
N ALA A 812 -16.01 37.97 -25.29
CA ALA A 812 -14.76 38.65 -25.61
C ALA A 812 -13.90 38.94 -24.36
N ASP A 813 -14.51 39.38 -23.27
CA ASP A 813 -13.83 39.65 -22.01
C ASP A 813 -13.33 38.37 -21.34
N TYR A 814 -14.14 37.31 -21.37
CA TYR A 814 -13.73 36.00 -20.88
C TYR A 814 -12.51 35.49 -21.66
N ASP A 815 -12.59 35.45 -23.00
CA ASP A 815 -11.50 34.96 -23.85
C ASP A 815 -10.21 35.78 -23.70
N ARG A 816 -10.34 37.09 -23.49
CA ARG A 816 -9.21 37.99 -23.20
C ARG A 816 -8.55 37.60 -21.87
N LYS A 817 -9.30 37.53 -20.77
CA LYS A 817 -8.76 37.14 -19.44
C LYS A 817 -8.14 35.74 -19.48
N ILE A 818 -8.78 34.78 -20.14
CA ILE A 818 -8.25 33.41 -20.29
C ILE A 818 -6.92 33.43 -21.03
N THR A 819 -6.82 34.17 -22.13
CA THR A 819 -5.57 34.27 -22.90
C THR A 819 -4.45 34.92 -22.08
N GLU A 820 -4.76 35.97 -21.31
CA GLU A 820 -3.80 36.63 -20.41
C GLU A 820 -3.26 35.64 -19.36
N PHE A 821 -4.13 34.90 -18.67
CA PHE A 821 -3.70 33.90 -17.69
C PHE A 821 -2.93 32.72 -18.31
N GLN A 822 -3.29 32.28 -19.52
CA GLN A 822 -2.53 31.25 -20.24
C GLN A 822 -1.09 31.69 -20.55
N ILE A 823 -0.92 32.93 -21.03
CA ILE A 823 0.41 33.47 -21.31
C ILE A 823 1.21 33.59 -20.01
N GLN A 824 0.58 34.09 -18.94
CA GLN A 824 1.21 34.18 -17.63
C GLN A 824 1.69 32.80 -17.14
N ALA A 825 0.83 31.77 -17.20
CA ALA A 825 1.19 30.41 -16.79
C ALA A 825 2.37 29.85 -17.60
N ILE A 826 2.41 30.10 -18.92
CA ILE A 826 3.53 29.70 -19.79
C ILE A 826 4.82 30.41 -19.39
N MET A 827 4.75 31.69 -19.06
CA MET A 827 5.91 32.47 -18.60
C MET A 827 6.41 32.01 -17.23
N GLU A 828 5.50 31.80 -16.27
CA GLU A 828 5.83 31.28 -14.94
C GLU A 828 6.57 29.94 -15.03
N GLU A 829 6.12 29.04 -15.90
CA GLU A 829 6.76 27.75 -16.14
C GLU A 829 8.14 27.92 -16.79
N LYS A 830 8.29 28.80 -17.79
CA LYS A 830 9.61 29.10 -18.38
C LYS A 830 10.60 29.62 -17.34
N VAL A 831 10.16 30.54 -16.48
CA VAL A 831 11.00 31.08 -15.39
C VAL A 831 11.40 29.97 -14.43
N ARG A 832 10.47 29.06 -14.07
CA ARG A 832 10.77 27.90 -13.23
C ARG A 832 11.83 26.99 -13.88
N MET A 833 11.70 26.68 -15.17
CA MET A 833 12.67 25.85 -15.89
C MET A 833 14.06 26.52 -15.97
N ILE A 834 14.13 27.84 -16.17
CA ILE A 834 15.41 28.57 -16.17
C ILE A 834 16.06 28.51 -14.78
N LYS A 835 15.29 28.74 -13.71
CA LYS A 835 15.79 28.64 -12.33
C LYS A 835 16.28 27.23 -12.01
N GLN A 836 15.58 26.19 -12.50
CA GLN A 836 16.00 24.80 -12.33
C GLN A 836 17.33 24.54 -13.05
N LYS A 837 17.46 24.92 -14.32
CA LYS A 837 18.72 24.79 -15.06
C LYS A 837 19.88 25.55 -14.41
N GLN A 838 19.63 26.75 -13.89
CA GLN A 838 20.63 27.50 -13.13
C GLN A 838 21.04 26.79 -11.84
N LYS A 839 20.11 26.09 -11.16
CA LYS A 839 20.43 25.25 -9.99
C LYS A 839 21.28 24.04 -10.41
N ASP A 840 20.92 23.39 -11.51
CA ASP A 840 21.65 22.21 -12.02
C ASP A 840 23.05 22.57 -12.53
N MET A 841 23.26 23.79 -13.05
CA MET A 841 24.58 24.30 -13.48
C MET A 841 25.46 24.76 -12.32
N LYS A 842 24.86 25.10 -11.16
CA LYS A 842 25.58 25.49 -9.94
C LYS A 842 25.89 24.28 -9.05
N SER A 843 25.89 23.06 -9.59
CA SER A 843 26.16 21.87 -8.79
C SER A 843 27.56 21.97 -8.19
N GLU A 844 27.64 21.96 -6.87
CA GLU A 844 28.89 21.95 -6.11
C GLU A 844 29.58 20.59 -6.28
N ASN A 845 30.90 20.56 -6.09
CA ASN A 845 31.68 19.33 -6.19
C ASN A 845 31.34 18.40 -5.00
N PRO A 846 31.05 17.10 -5.21
CA PRO A 846 30.79 16.16 -4.12
C PRO A 846 31.80 16.20 -2.96
N SER A 847 33.08 16.48 -3.24
CA SER A 847 34.16 16.57 -2.24
C SER A 847 33.97 17.71 -1.23
N GLU A 848 33.18 18.73 -1.56
CA GLU A 848 32.90 19.87 -0.67
C GLU A 848 31.83 19.55 0.38
N LEU A 849 31.12 18.43 0.23
CA LEU A 849 30.12 17.95 1.18
C LEU A 849 30.75 17.02 2.21
N LYS A 850 30.50 17.33 3.48
CA LYS A 850 30.81 16.44 4.60
C LYS A 850 29.54 16.09 5.36
N PHE A 851 29.40 14.81 5.72
CA PHE A 851 28.28 14.29 6.47
C PHE A 851 28.75 13.91 7.87
N SER A 852 28.10 14.47 8.89
CA SER A 852 28.31 14.07 10.27
C SER A 852 27.02 13.55 10.91
N CYS A 853 27.18 12.66 11.88
CA CYS A 853 26.09 12.02 12.59
C CYS A 853 25.26 13.08 13.32
N ARG A 854 23.95 13.13 13.08
CA ARG A 854 23.07 14.04 13.82
C ARG A 854 23.02 13.75 15.32
N GLY A 855 23.34 12.51 15.70
CA GLY A 855 23.32 12.02 17.08
C GLY A 855 24.47 12.56 17.93
N CYS A 856 25.70 12.26 17.52
CA CYS A 856 26.94 12.55 18.27
C CYS A 856 27.89 13.51 17.55
N SER A 857 27.52 14.07 16.39
CA SER A 857 28.36 14.94 15.57
C SER A 857 29.63 14.30 15.00
N LYS A 858 29.83 12.99 15.18
CA LYS A 858 30.94 12.25 14.57
C LYS A 858 30.92 12.34 13.05
N ASP A 859 32.08 12.58 12.45
CA ASP A 859 32.26 12.57 11.00
C ASP A 859 31.98 11.16 10.44
N VAL A 860 31.21 11.12 9.35
CA VAL A 860 30.71 9.88 8.74
C VAL A 860 31.33 9.64 7.37
N CYS A 861 31.12 10.55 6.41
CA CYS A 861 31.64 10.40 5.05
C CYS A 861 31.71 11.73 4.30
N SER A 862 32.44 11.74 3.18
CA SER A 862 32.44 12.77 2.15
C SER A 862 31.28 12.55 1.16
N GLY A 863 30.95 13.56 0.37
CA GLY A 863 30.03 13.40 -0.75
C GLY A 863 30.59 12.54 -1.89
N GLU A 864 31.91 12.37 -1.97
CA GLU A 864 32.56 11.46 -2.94
C GLU A 864 32.28 9.99 -2.66
N ASP A 865 32.08 9.64 -1.38
CA ASP A 865 31.81 8.25 -0.95
C ASP A 865 30.35 7.83 -1.25
N ILE A 866 29.50 8.78 -1.66
CA ILE A 866 28.09 8.54 -1.92
C ILE A 866 27.89 8.19 -3.39
N GLN A 867 27.33 7.01 -3.62
CA GLN A 867 26.95 6.52 -4.94
C GLN A 867 25.43 6.38 -5.06
N ILE A 868 24.92 6.36 -6.29
CA ILE A 868 23.49 6.24 -6.57
C ILE A 868 23.17 4.92 -7.27
N ILE A 869 22.22 4.17 -6.70
CA ILE A 869 21.57 3.02 -7.32
C ILE A 869 20.17 3.43 -7.83
N GLU A 870 19.82 3.02 -9.06
CA GLU A 870 18.51 3.28 -9.70
C GLU A 870 18.08 4.75 -9.68
N ASN A 871 19.03 5.69 -9.75
CA ASN A 871 18.81 7.15 -9.63
C ASN A 871 18.11 7.62 -8.33
N MET A 872 17.93 6.73 -7.35
CA MET A 872 17.08 6.95 -6.17
C MET A 872 17.76 6.65 -4.84
N HIS A 873 18.46 5.53 -4.74
CA HIS A 873 19.04 5.08 -3.47
C HIS A 873 20.47 5.60 -3.35
N ARG A 874 20.78 6.28 -2.24
CA ARG A 874 22.10 6.86 -1.98
C ARG A 874 22.81 5.94 -1.00
N VAL A 875 23.86 5.30 -1.46
CA VAL A 875 24.59 4.25 -0.72
C VAL A 875 26.02 4.68 -0.47
N ASN A 876 26.60 4.17 0.62
CA ASN A 876 28.03 4.21 0.86
C ASN A 876 28.48 2.77 1.15
N VAL A 877 29.33 2.24 0.27
CA VAL A 877 29.87 0.88 0.33
C VAL A 877 31.37 0.86 0.59
N SER A 878 31.95 1.97 1.05
CA SER A 878 33.37 2.02 1.39
C SER A 878 33.67 1.11 2.59
N SER A 879 34.86 0.51 2.60
CA SER A 879 35.29 -0.40 3.67
C SER A 879 35.47 0.35 5.00
N GLU A 880 35.78 1.64 4.98
CA GLU A 880 35.85 2.48 6.18
C GLU A 880 34.46 2.71 6.77
N PHE A 881 33.44 2.83 5.92
CA PHE A 881 32.08 3.11 6.36
C PHE A 881 31.47 1.93 7.13
N SER A 882 31.79 0.68 6.76
CA SER A 882 31.30 -0.52 7.46
C SER A 882 31.68 -0.57 8.94
N GLN A 883 32.79 0.07 9.31
CA GLN A 883 33.27 0.12 10.70
C GLN A 883 32.50 1.13 11.57
N LEU A 884 31.75 2.05 10.95
CA LEU A 884 31.09 3.19 11.61
C LEU A 884 29.64 2.91 12.03
N PHE A 885 29.01 1.88 11.47
CA PHE A 885 27.62 1.53 11.77
C PHE A 885 27.49 0.14 12.37
N ILE A 886 26.33 -0.09 12.98
CA ILE A 886 25.83 -1.40 13.39
C ILE A 886 24.53 -1.67 12.65
N GLN A 887 24.30 -2.93 12.27
CA GLN A 887 23.04 -3.37 11.70
C GLN A 887 22.10 -3.82 12.82
N ARG A 888 20.84 -3.41 12.72
CA ARG A 888 19.81 -3.78 13.67
C ARG A 888 18.57 -4.24 12.95
N GLU A 889 17.84 -5.18 13.55
CA GLU A 889 16.56 -5.61 13.01
C GLU A 889 15.52 -4.50 13.10
N ASN A 890 14.63 -4.45 12.11
CA ASN A 890 13.53 -3.49 12.10
C ASN A 890 12.31 -4.08 12.85
N THR A 891 12.07 -3.58 14.06
CA THR A 891 10.92 -3.99 14.90
C THR A 891 9.55 -3.81 14.22
N SER A 892 9.43 -2.89 13.26
CA SER A 892 8.17 -2.72 12.50
C SER A 892 7.90 -3.83 11.48
N LEU A 893 8.92 -4.62 11.13
CA LEU A 893 8.80 -5.80 10.27
C LEU A 893 8.55 -7.08 11.09
N GLN A 894 8.88 -7.11 12.39
CA GLN A 894 8.54 -8.24 13.28
C GLN A 894 7.01 -8.44 13.41
N GLU A 895 6.21 -7.38 13.25
CA GLU A 895 4.73 -7.50 13.17
C GLU A 895 4.23 -8.06 11.82
N ARG A 896 5.10 -8.18 10.81
CA ARG A 896 4.78 -8.80 9.51
C ARG A 896 5.37 -10.21 9.50
N LEU A 897 4.57 -11.20 9.89
CA LEU A 897 4.90 -12.61 9.68
C LEU A 897 4.87 -12.92 8.17
N LEU A 898 6.00 -12.75 7.49
CA LEU A 898 6.29 -13.26 6.14
C LEU A 898 7.77 -13.65 6.08
N ASP A 899 8.02 -14.86 5.60
CA ASP A 899 9.32 -15.56 5.61
C ASP A 899 10.35 -14.90 4.65
N TYR A 900 11.14 -13.97 5.21
CA TYR A 900 12.40 -13.33 4.77
C TYR A 900 12.44 -12.36 3.56
N GLU A 901 12.86 -11.11 3.86
CA GLU A 901 13.94 -10.33 3.22
C GLU A 901 14.44 -9.32 4.29
N THR A 902 15.72 -9.39 4.69
CA THR A 902 16.28 -8.61 5.79
C THR A 902 16.42 -7.12 5.45
N ASN A 903 15.40 -6.31 5.76
CA ASN A 903 15.58 -4.85 5.86
C ASN A 903 15.94 -4.45 7.28
N GLY A 904 17.12 -4.89 7.72
CA GLY A 904 17.78 -4.28 8.87
C GLY A 904 17.96 -2.77 8.65
N PHE A 905 18.11 -2.00 9.71
CA PHE A 905 18.52 -0.61 9.63
C PHE A 905 19.95 -0.41 10.11
N ILE A 906 20.63 0.54 9.48
CA ILE A 906 21.96 0.94 9.91
C ILE A 906 21.86 2.05 10.96
N ALA A 907 22.62 1.93 12.03
CA ALA A 907 22.68 2.88 13.13
C ALA A 907 24.13 3.22 13.49
N CYS A 908 24.36 4.43 13.99
CA CYS A 908 25.67 4.86 14.47
C CYS A 908 26.19 3.94 15.57
N LYS A 909 27.41 3.43 15.43
CA LYS A 909 28.07 2.57 16.43
C LYS A 909 28.28 3.26 17.79
N GLU A 910 28.47 4.58 17.80
CA GLU A 910 28.77 5.33 19.03
C GLU A 910 27.55 5.76 19.82
N CYS A 911 26.49 6.22 19.15
CA CYS A 911 25.32 6.81 19.82
C CYS A 911 24.01 6.08 19.54
N GLY A 912 23.99 5.07 18.66
CA GLY A 912 22.78 4.32 18.28
C GLY A 912 21.80 5.09 17.38
N GLN A 913 22.15 6.30 16.94
CA GLN A 913 21.31 7.10 16.04
C GLN A 913 21.09 6.36 14.73
N ARG A 914 19.82 6.15 14.35
CA ARG A 914 19.48 5.55 13.05
C ARG A 914 19.97 6.44 11.92
N TRP A 915 20.69 5.85 10.96
CA TRP A 915 21.23 6.52 9.78
C TRP A 915 20.45 6.21 8.52
N GLY A 916 19.95 4.98 8.38
CA GLY A 916 19.40 4.53 7.11
C GLY A 916 18.70 3.17 7.17
N SER A 917 18.81 2.42 6.08
CA SER A 917 18.33 1.04 5.92
C SER A 917 19.41 0.22 5.21
N MET A 918 19.51 -1.07 5.51
CA MET A 918 20.28 -2.01 4.67
C MET A 918 19.43 -2.38 3.45
N MET A 919 20.02 -2.46 2.27
CA MET A 919 19.36 -2.94 1.05
C MET A 919 20.21 -3.99 0.36
N LEU A 920 19.58 -5.00 -0.22
CA LEU A 920 20.26 -5.99 -1.06
C LEU A 920 20.13 -5.56 -2.53
N TYR A 921 21.25 -5.39 -3.22
CA TYR A 921 21.26 -5.07 -4.64
C TYR A 921 22.15 -6.06 -5.39
N ARG A 922 21.52 -6.90 -6.21
CA ARG A 922 22.20 -7.96 -7.00
C ARG A 922 23.10 -8.85 -6.14
N GLY A 923 22.65 -9.20 -4.94
CA GLY A 923 23.40 -10.05 -3.99
C GLY A 923 24.39 -9.31 -3.09
N ILE A 924 24.58 -8.00 -3.26
CA ILE A 924 25.47 -7.18 -2.41
C ILE A 924 24.64 -6.40 -1.38
N GLU A 925 25.05 -6.46 -0.12
CA GLU A 925 24.48 -5.63 0.94
C GLU A 925 25.00 -4.19 0.83
N CYS A 926 24.12 -3.25 0.52
CA CYS A 926 24.44 -1.84 0.37
C CYS A 926 23.79 -1.03 1.51
N PRO A 927 24.58 -0.30 2.32
CA PRO A 927 24.05 0.62 3.32
C PRO A 927 23.41 1.85 2.67
N CYS A 928 22.07 1.96 2.71
CA CYS A 928 21.34 3.09 2.13
C CYS A 928 21.13 4.21 3.17
N LEU A 929 21.63 5.41 2.88
CA LEU A 929 21.65 6.56 3.78
C LEU A 929 20.39 7.44 3.67
N HIS A 930 19.83 7.82 4.81
CA HIS A 930 18.74 8.80 4.87
C HIS A 930 19.28 10.17 5.34
N VAL A 931 19.40 11.12 4.42
CA VAL A 931 20.04 12.43 4.69
C VAL A 931 19.49 13.20 5.89
N LYS A 932 18.21 13.01 6.24
CA LYS A 932 17.56 13.63 7.42
C LYS A 932 18.24 13.32 8.76
N ASN A 933 19.00 12.22 8.81
CA ASN A 933 19.71 11.72 9.98
C ASN A 933 21.16 12.23 10.08
N PHE A 934 21.57 13.11 9.17
CA PHE A 934 22.92 13.68 9.12
C PHE A 934 22.87 15.21 9.17
N VAL A 935 23.94 15.80 9.68
CA VAL A 935 24.24 17.22 9.50
C VAL A 935 25.18 17.32 8.30
N VAL A 936 24.80 18.14 7.32
CA VAL A 936 25.58 18.30 6.09
C VAL A 936 26.35 19.61 6.17
N ALA A 937 27.66 19.59 5.97
CA ALA A 937 28.48 20.78 5.86
C ALA A 937 28.93 20.98 4.41
N THR A 938 28.77 22.19 3.90
CA THR A 938 29.19 22.61 2.56
C THR A 938 30.11 23.81 2.70
N ASN A 939 31.36 23.73 2.24
CA ASN A 939 32.32 24.85 2.31
C ASN A 939 32.40 25.48 3.74
N GLY A 940 32.38 24.62 4.76
CA GLY A 940 32.40 25.01 6.18
C GLY A 940 31.07 25.54 6.74
N LYS A 941 30.03 25.73 5.91
CA LYS A 941 28.68 26.12 6.37
C LYS A 941 27.81 24.89 6.61
N LYS A 942 27.35 24.74 7.86
CA LYS A 942 26.46 23.64 8.28
C LYS A 942 25.01 23.88 7.86
N ILE A 943 24.47 22.96 7.07
CA ILE A 943 23.09 22.88 6.64
C ILE A 943 22.33 21.93 7.58
N SER A 944 21.50 22.49 8.45
CA SER A 944 20.69 21.69 9.39
C SER A 944 19.37 21.20 8.84
N LYS A 945 18.97 21.70 7.66
CA LYS A 945 17.70 21.38 7.03
C LYS A 945 17.98 20.73 5.69
N CYS A 946 18.43 19.48 5.75
CA CYS A 946 18.42 18.59 4.61
C CYS A 946 17.52 17.40 4.93
N THR A 947 16.27 17.46 4.47
CA THR A 947 15.29 16.38 4.65
C THR A 947 15.22 15.45 3.44
N LYS A 948 15.71 15.92 2.28
CA LYS A 948 15.71 15.18 1.01
C LYS A 948 17.02 15.44 0.27
N TRP A 949 17.54 14.41 -0.38
CA TRP A 949 18.74 14.50 -1.21
C TRP A 949 18.65 15.59 -2.30
N SER A 950 17.45 15.86 -2.84
CA SER A 950 17.19 16.92 -3.82
C SER A 950 17.40 18.36 -3.32
N GLU A 951 17.52 18.55 -1.99
CA GLU A 951 17.82 19.84 -1.39
C GLU A 951 19.31 20.20 -1.52
N LEU A 952 20.19 19.19 -1.65
CA LEU A 952 21.60 19.37 -1.94
C LEU A 952 21.79 19.70 -3.42
N ALA A 953 22.59 20.72 -3.71
CA ALA A 953 22.92 21.11 -5.08
C ALA A 953 24.17 20.34 -5.55
N VAL A 954 24.13 19.01 -5.50
CA VAL A 954 25.27 18.14 -5.86
C VAL A 954 24.80 16.96 -6.69
N LYS A 955 25.64 16.52 -7.63
CA LYS A 955 25.44 15.29 -8.41
C LYS A 955 26.41 14.23 -7.90
N PHE A 956 25.87 13.10 -7.47
CA PHE A 956 26.66 11.94 -7.04
C PHE A 956 26.88 10.99 -8.21
N SER A 957 27.92 10.16 -8.13
CA SER A 957 28.25 9.15 -9.13
C SER A 957 27.25 7.99 -9.10
N ALA A 958 27.13 7.28 -10.22
CA ALA A 958 26.37 6.03 -10.27
C ALA A 958 27.18 4.92 -9.58
N PHE A 959 26.49 4.00 -8.91
CA PHE A 959 27.10 2.82 -8.30
C PHE A 959 27.64 1.88 -9.38
N ASP A 960 28.93 1.57 -9.34
CA ASP A 960 29.56 0.59 -10.23
C ASP A 960 29.57 -0.79 -9.56
N TYR A 961 28.63 -1.62 -9.97
CA TYR A 961 28.51 -2.99 -9.46
C TYR A 961 29.72 -3.85 -9.83
N ALA A 962 30.27 -3.70 -11.05
CA ALA A 962 31.34 -4.57 -11.51
C ALA A 962 32.63 -4.29 -10.72
N GLU A 963 32.95 -3.03 -10.52
CA GLU A 963 34.11 -2.61 -9.71
C GLU A 963 34.00 -3.11 -8.26
N HIS A 964 32.83 -2.98 -7.64
CA HIS A 964 32.64 -3.40 -6.25
C HIS A 964 32.62 -4.92 -6.09
N ALA A 965 31.97 -5.65 -7.01
CA ALA A 965 31.96 -7.11 -7.01
C ALA A 965 33.36 -7.69 -7.23
N SER A 966 34.16 -7.11 -8.14
CA SER A 966 35.55 -7.51 -8.35
C SER A 966 36.40 -7.34 -7.09
N ARG A 967 36.27 -6.21 -6.37
CA ARG A 967 36.99 -6.02 -5.10
C ARG A 967 36.60 -7.03 -4.02
N MET A 968 35.34 -7.43 -3.97
CA MET A 968 34.89 -8.46 -3.01
C MET A 968 35.39 -9.85 -3.36
N ALA A 969 35.44 -10.19 -4.66
CA ALA A 969 36.00 -11.46 -5.13
C ALA A 969 37.53 -11.53 -4.92
N GLU A 970 38.25 -10.43 -5.17
CA GLU A 970 39.70 -10.36 -4.92
C GLU A 970 40.03 -10.49 -3.42
N SER A 971 39.18 -9.96 -2.53
CA SER A 971 39.38 -10.12 -1.08
C SER A 971 39.10 -11.54 -0.56
N SER A 972 38.33 -12.36 -1.28
CA SER A 972 38.11 -13.76 -0.90
C SER A 972 39.21 -14.69 -1.41
N ASP A 973 39.82 -14.38 -2.56
CA ASP A 973 40.92 -15.17 -3.12
C ASP A 973 42.20 -15.07 -2.26
N ASP A 974 42.43 -13.94 -1.58
CA ASP A 974 43.54 -13.75 -0.64
C ASP A 974 43.37 -14.54 0.69
N GLU A 975 42.14 -14.90 1.07
CA GLU A 975 41.87 -15.74 2.24
C GLU A 975 42.04 -17.25 1.93
N GLU A 976 41.78 -17.69 0.69
CA GLU A 976 42.00 -19.09 0.28
C GLU A 976 43.48 -19.46 0.07
N GLU A 977 44.38 -18.50 -0.17
CA GLU A 977 45.83 -18.78 -0.28
C GLU A 977 46.55 -18.89 1.08
N THR A 978 45.86 -18.70 2.22
CA THR A 978 46.45 -18.79 3.57
C THR A 978 45.94 -19.90 4.48
N GLU A 979 45.13 -20.85 3.99
CA GLU A 979 44.80 -22.11 4.70
C GLU A 979 45.66 -23.32 4.28
#